data_AF-F1KYY0-F1
#
_entry.id   AF-F1KYY0-F1
#
_cell.length_a   1.000
_cell.length_b   1.000
_cell.length_c   1.000
_cell.angle_alpha   90.00
_cell.angle_beta   90.00
_cell.angle_gamma   90.00
#
_symmetry.space_group_name_H-M   'P 1'
#
loop_
_entity.id
_entity.type
_entity.pdbx_description
1 polymer ?
#
loop_
_entity_poly.entity_id
_entity_poly.type
_entity_poly.pdbx_seq_one_letter_code
_entity_poly.pdbx_strand_id
1 'polypeptide(L)'
;MNLASQSVLEGLNACLDHRRQLFIAELNRTFEIGTGSERSRFFACQNPRKQGGNRRALPKSFVNRFTSIYAEDLTAGDERIIIGKCFSTHLDEDVIAQMVAVKETIIHEISTDAHFATNGAPFEFNLRDLLRWAELTVKSKDIAYAFDLLFVMRLRTPEDRRKMRSIFVEKFGLQCLPSIASVSISQSCIRIGKVELSRMDNHMSSQRYLLSSQLTLLEQLAICVHMNWLTLLVGKTNIGKGSIVRILADLTGTKLYTMRLTSETDALELLGSFEQVTDYVDLAKVKNECARLLSNHREQHDAILRCEDTLALRLTLQSAAYLVDEETAIHLNGYVEALCRNTMRFEWVNSSFLDAYANGYWILVENVNCCSAAVLDRLNTCLESNGTLILSERGDSAQSINAHPNFRVFFTMDPANGSISRAMRNRSIELFISPEENGWYHRASDIISIVSPEQSDGQLMKAFHFVLDGDMHLTPEQLLQLKVLLHGMPLEQVLKAIDVKGVNYMEVDGENAGDDDCLLRYPLVNDGLLTALDDWKCAVWKMVCTGGDPLLGAVWCLLSATPHRIISGKLRSTFPSDYVLLSGLIDIIQSNRFDDEFLPFDERFEGPLALRLADRIADYSLEDKIILRAFSVWIWAQMKAIKAEEGSAAYFGAAFLKKKIRIDELP
;
A
#
# COMPACT_ATOMS: atom_id res chain seq x y z
N MET A 1 10.17 -22.33 21.81
CA MET A 1 11.07 -22.51 22.98
C MET A 1 12.42 -21.81 22.87
N ASN A 2 13.12 -21.84 21.73
CA ASN A 2 14.50 -21.33 21.61
C ASN A 2 14.70 -19.80 21.83
N LEU A 3 13.61 -19.03 21.98
CA LEU A 3 13.61 -17.59 22.24
C LEU A 3 13.30 -17.25 23.71
N ALA A 4 12.90 -18.23 24.53
CA ALA A 4 12.59 -18.00 25.94
C ALA A 4 13.85 -17.69 26.76
N SER A 5 13.72 -16.85 27.77
CA SER A 5 14.80 -16.58 28.73
C SER A 5 15.11 -17.83 29.56
N GLN A 6 16.32 -17.88 30.13
CA GLN A 6 16.73 -19.01 30.97
C GLN A 6 15.87 -19.14 32.23
N SER A 7 15.46 -18.02 32.83
CA SER A 7 14.56 -18.01 34.00
C SER A 7 13.20 -18.65 33.69
N VAL A 8 12.62 -18.36 32.52
CA VAL A 8 11.36 -18.96 32.08
C VAL A 8 11.52 -20.46 31.84
N LEU A 9 12.63 -20.89 31.22
CA LEU A 9 12.92 -22.33 31.03
C LEU A 9 13.13 -23.06 32.37
N GLU A 10 13.77 -22.41 33.35
CA GLU A 10 13.95 -22.97 34.69
C GLU A 10 12.63 -23.06 35.46
N GLY A 11 11.74 -22.07 35.36
CA GLY A 11 10.39 -22.14 35.93
C GLY A 11 9.55 -23.26 35.31
N LEU A 12 9.63 -23.43 34.00
CA LEU A 12 8.93 -24.51 33.28
C LEU A 12 9.47 -25.91 33.61
N ASN A 13 10.72 -26.04 34.06
CA ASN A 13 11.28 -27.34 34.43
C ASN A 13 10.47 -28.02 35.55
N ALA A 14 9.97 -27.25 36.52
CA ALA A 14 9.17 -27.79 37.62
C ALA A 14 7.82 -28.36 37.14
N CYS A 15 7.27 -27.82 36.05
CA CYS A 15 6.03 -28.27 35.42
C CYS A 15 6.19 -29.57 34.65
N LEU A 16 7.36 -29.75 34.02
CA LEU A 16 7.69 -30.90 33.17
C LEU A 16 8.23 -32.09 33.96
N ASP A 17 8.51 -31.92 35.25
CA ASP A 17 8.92 -33.00 36.15
C ASP A 17 7.72 -33.74 36.76
N HIS A 18 8.00 -34.81 37.50
CA HIS A 18 7.01 -35.53 38.32
C HIS A 18 6.23 -34.61 39.28
N ARG A 19 6.79 -33.45 39.65
CA ARG A 19 6.19 -32.48 40.56
C ARG A 19 4.96 -31.79 40.00
N ARG A 20 4.85 -31.62 38.67
CA ARG A 20 3.74 -30.94 37.98
C ARG A 20 3.31 -29.63 38.63
N GLN A 21 4.29 -28.84 39.06
CA GLN A 21 4.05 -27.60 39.79
C GLN A 21 4.65 -26.42 39.02
N LEU A 22 3.95 -25.30 38.98
CA LEU A 22 4.43 -24.03 38.46
C LEU A 22 4.60 -23.06 39.62
N PHE A 23 5.82 -22.61 39.86
CA PHE A 23 6.09 -21.53 40.80
C PHE A 23 6.14 -20.20 40.04
N ILE A 24 5.31 -19.24 40.46
CA ILE A 24 5.28 -17.88 39.92
C ILE A 24 5.91 -16.96 40.97
N ALA A 25 7.10 -16.42 40.67
CA ALA A 25 7.90 -15.64 41.61
C ALA A 25 7.21 -14.32 41.98
N GLU A 26 6.53 -13.69 41.03
CA GLU A 26 5.81 -12.43 41.21
C GLU A 26 4.64 -12.56 42.17
N LEU A 27 4.00 -13.73 42.19
CA LEU A 27 2.88 -14.04 43.09
C LEU A 27 3.32 -14.74 44.38
N ASN A 28 4.59 -15.16 44.46
CA ASN A 28 5.13 -16.02 45.50
C ASN A 28 4.21 -17.23 45.80
N ARG A 29 3.70 -17.88 44.74
CA ARG A 29 2.73 -18.99 44.82
C ARG A 29 3.09 -20.13 43.88
N THR A 30 2.76 -21.35 44.31
CA THR A 30 2.91 -22.58 43.53
C THR A 30 1.54 -23.08 43.11
N PHE A 31 1.41 -23.44 41.83
CA PHE A 31 0.19 -23.97 41.22
C PHE A 31 0.42 -25.42 40.80
N GLU A 32 -0.50 -26.33 41.10
CA GLU A 32 -0.47 -27.71 40.58
C GLU A 32 -1.15 -27.79 39.22
N ILE A 33 -0.47 -28.41 38.25
CA ILE A 33 -0.93 -28.55 36.88
C ILE A 33 -1.55 -29.94 36.69
N GLY A 34 -2.83 -29.97 36.29
CA GLY A 34 -3.54 -31.20 35.95
C GLY A 34 -3.98 -32.02 37.16
N THR A 35 -4.72 -31.40 38.08
CA THR A 35 -5.37 -32.09 39.22
C THR A 35 -6.68 -32.76 38.77
N GLY A 36 -6.91 -34.00 39.20
CA GLY A 36 -8.15 -34.75 38.91
C GLY A 36 -8.10 -35.62 37.64
N SER A 37 -9.23 -35.69 36.91
CA SER A 37 -9.41 -36.55 35.72
C SER A 37 -8.81 -35.98 34.43
N GLU A 38 -8.36 -34.73 34.42
CA GLU A 38 -7.86 -34.05 33.22
C GLU A 38 -6.33 -33.93 33.24
N ARG A 39 -5.66 -34.79 32.47
CA ARG A 39 -4.20 -34.75 32.30
C ARG A 39 -3.82 -33.70 31.26
N SER A 40 -3.17 -32.62 31.68
CA SER A 40 -2.54 -31.66 30.77
C SER A 40 -1.35 -32.31 30.04
N ARG A 41 -1.27 -32.13 28.72
CA ARG A 41 -0.14 -32.56 27.89
C ARG A 41 0.59 -31.35 27.33
N PHE A 42 1.92 -31.38 27.37
CA PHE A 42 2.75 -30.31 26.81
C PHE A 42 3.24 -30.72 25.43
N PHE A 43 2.99 -29.85 24.44
CA PHE A 43 3.58 -29.95 23.12
C PHE A 43 4.56 -28.79 22.92
N ALA A 44 5.72 -29.09 22.35
CA ALA A 44 6.80 -28.13 22.17
C ALA A 44 7.38 -28.24 20.77
N CYS A 45 7.52 -27.10 20.09
CA CYS A 45 8.22 -27.02 18.82
C CYS A 45 9.65 -26.50 19.05
N GLN A 46 10.62 -27.20 18.46
CA GLN A 46 12.02 -26.79 18.44
C GLN A 46 12.41 -26.43 17.01
N ASN A 47 12.79 -25.17 16.80
CA ASN A 47 13.33 -24.75 15.50
C ASN A 47 14.82 -25.15 15.39
N PRO A 48 15.29 -25.59 14.20
CA PRO A 48 16.68 -25.93 13.97
C PRO A 48 17.66 -24.79 14.27
N ARG A 49 18.85 -25.11 14.79
CA ARG A 49 19.87 -24.13 15.22
C ARG A 49 20.37 -23.24 14.09
N LYS A 50 20.43 -23.76 12.86
CA LYS A 50 20.97 -23.07 11.67
C LYS A 50 19.98 -22.07 11.04
N GLN A 51 18.71 -22.05 11.48
CA GLN A 51 17.62 -21.32 10.81
C GLN A 51 17.11 -20.05 11.54
N GLY A 52 17.93 -19.31 12.30
CA GLY A 52 17.53 -17.94 12.68
C GLY A 52 18.18 -17.33 13.92
N GLY A 53 18.36 -16.00 13.85
CA GLY A 53 19.07 -15.12 14.78
C GLY A 53 18.70 -15.26 16.26
N ASN A 54 19.72 -15.09 17.11
CA ASN A 54 19.70 -15.11 18.58
C ASN A 54 18.98 -16.29 19.27
N ARG A 55 18.56 -17.33 18.52
CA ARG A 55 17.94 -18.54 19.06
C ARG A 55 18.99 -19.38 19.79
N ARG A 56 18.82 -19.55 21.10
CA ARG A 56 19.75 -20.31 21.93
C ARG A 56 19.51 -21.80 21.80
N ALA A 57 20.59 -22.58 21.93
CA ALA A 57 20.47 -24.02 22.08
C ALA A 57 19.82 -24.33 23.43
N LEU A 58 18.76 -25.14 23.42
CA LEU A 58 18.14 -25.60 24.66
C LEU A 58 19.10 -26.54 25.41
N PRO A 59 19.18 -26.42 26.75
CA PRO A 59 19.98 -27.34 27.57
C PRO A 59 19.57 -28.80 27.33
N LYS A 60 20.55 -29.72 27.27
CA LYS A 60 20.27 -31.16 27.10
C LYS A 60 19.34 -31.70 28.19
N SER A 61 19.47 -31.21 29.42
CA SER A 61 18.62 -31.56 30.56
C SER A 61 17.15 -31.19 30.34
N PHE A 62 16.86 -30.15 29.55
CA PHE A 62 15.50 -29.74 29.20
C PHE A 62 14.94 -30.59 28.07
N VAL A 63 15.73 -30.81 27.01
CA VAL A 63 15.33 -31.61 25.84
C VAL A 63 15.03 -33.06 26.22
N ASN A 64 15.82 -33.65 27.12
CA ASN A 64 15.64 -35.03 27.58
C ASN A 64 14.32 -35.26 28.35
N ARG A 65 13.58 -34.21 28.74
CA ARG A 65 12.26 -34.33 29.38
C ARG A 65 11.13 -34.49 28.36
N PHE A 66 11.38 -34.20 27.10
CA PHE A 66 10.43 -34.36 26.02
C PHE A 66 10.72 -35.62 25.23
N THR A 67 9.66 -36.24 24.70
CA THR A 67 9.79 -37.18 23.59
C THR A 67 10.04 -36.37 22.32
N SER A 68 11.27 -36.37 21.83
CA SER A 68 11.64 -35.68 20.60
C SER A 68 11.14 -36.45 19.38
N ILE A 69 10.22 -35.85 18.64
CA ILE A 69 9.73 -36.36 17.35
C ILE A 69 10.31 -35.47 16.26
N TYR A 70 11.02 -36.06 15.30
CA TYR A 70 11.52 -35.33 14.14
C TYR A 70 10.42 -35.30 13.07
N ALA A 71 10.06 -34.10 12.63
CA ALA A 71 9.19 -33.90 11.48
C ALA A 71 10.07 -33.77 10.24
N GLU A 72 9.82 -34.63 9.25
CA GLU A 72 10.49 -34.56 7.95
C GLU A 72 9.98 -33.35 7.15
N ASP A 73 10.84 -32.81 6.29
CA ASP A 73 10.46 -31.75 5.37
C ASP A 73 9.51 -32.29 4.29
N LEU A 74 8.60 -31.43 3.82
CA LEU A 74 7.63 -31.79 2.78
C LEU A 74 8.34 -32.16 1.48
N THR A 75 7.92 -33.27 0.87
CA THR A 75 8.39 -33.67 -0.45
C THR A 75 7.61 -32.95 -1.55
N ALA A 76 8.17 -32.89 -2.77
CA ALA A 76 7.46 -32.33 -3.92
C ALA A 76 6.13 -33.06 -4.21
N GLY A 77 6.03 -34.35 -3.89
CA GLY A 77 4.78 -35.10 -3.98
C GLY A 77 3.72 -34.56 -3.01
N ASP A 78 4.12 -34.28 -1.76
CA ASP A 78 3.23 -33.71 -0.75
C ASP A 78 2.74 -32.31 -1.16
N GLU A 79 3.63 -31.46 -1.70
CA GLU A 79 3.28 -30.13 -2.16
C GLU A 79 2.28 -30.15 -3.30
N ARG A 80 2.45 -31.05 -4.28
CA ARG A 80 1.48 -31.25 -5.37
C ARG A 80 0.11 -31.66 -4.82
N ILE A 81 0.07 -32.59 -3.87
CA ILE A 81 -1.18 -33.06 -3.27
C ILE A 81 -1.87 -31.93 -2.49
N ILE A 82 -1.12 -31.13 -1.75
CA ILE A 82 -1.66 -30.01 -0.96
C ILE A 82 -2.26 -28.96 -1.90
N ILE A 83 -1.52 -28.51 -2.91
CA ILE A 83 -1.98 -27.50 -3.87
C ILE A 83 -3.16 -28.05 -4.68
N GLY A 84 -3.08 -29.30 -5.14
CA GLY A 84 -4.16 -29.98 -5.85
C GLY A 84 -5.44 -30.04 -5.03
N LYS A 85 -5.37 -30.35 -3.73
CA LYS A 85 -6.56 -30.33 -2.87
C LYS A 85 -7.12 -28.93 -2.65
N CYS A 86 -6.25 -27.93 -2.47
CA CYS A 86 -6.68 -26.55 -2.22
C CYS A 86 -7.29 -25.87 -3.46
N PHE A 87 -6.83 -26.22 -4.67
CA PHE A 87 -7.17 -25.51 -5.92
C PHE A 87 -7.68 -26.40 -7.06
N SER A 88 -8.08 -27.65 -6.77
CA SER A 88 -8.55 -28.66 -7.74
C SER A 88 -9.61 -28.19 -8.74
N THR A 89 -10.40 -27.17 -8.40
CA THR A 89 -11.46 -26.64 -9.27
C THR A 89 -10.98 -25.58 -10.27
N HIS A 90 -9.75 -25.09 -10.11
CA HIS A 90 -9.26 -23.91 -10.83
C HIS A 90 -7.92 -24.10 -11.52
N LEU A 91 -7.10 -25.08 -11.09
CA LEU A 91 -5.77 -25.33 -11.64
C LEU A 91 -5.64 -26.78 -12.11
N ASP A 92 -5.11 -26.96 -13.32
CA ASP A 92 -4.80 -28.27 -13.88
C ASP A 92 -3.61 -28.92 -13.17
N GLU A 93 -3.62 -30.24 -13.07
CA GLU A 93 -2.57 -31.01 -12.38
C GLU A 93 -1.18 -30.79 -13.03
N ASP A 94 -1.13 -30.63 -14.35
CA ASP A 94 0.09 -30.32 -15.09
C ASP A 94 0.68 -28.96 -14.70
N VAL A 95 -0.16 -27.94 -14.52
CA VAL A 95 0.27 -26.60 -14.08
C VAL A 95 0.84 -26.67 -12.67
N ILE A 96 0.18 -27.41 -11.77
CA ILE A 96 0.65 -27.61 -10.40
C ILE A 96 2.00 -28.34 -10.39
N ALA A 97 2.15 -29.38 -11.21
CA ALA A 97 3.41 -30.11 -11.35
C ALA A 97 4.54 -29.19 -11.84
N GLN A 98 4.27 -28.31 -12.81
CA GLN A 98 5.23 -27.32 -13.30
C GLN A 98 5.59 -26.26 -12.23
N MET A 99 4.62 -25.77 -11.45
CA MET A 99 4.89 -24.82 -10.36
C MET A 99 5.85 -25.41 -9.31
N VAL A 100 5.63 -26.66 -8.91
CA VAL A 100 6.50 -27.37 -7.96
C VAL A 100 7.89 -27.61 -8.57
N ALA A 101 7.96 -28.01 -9.85
CA ALA A 101 9.24 -28.19 -10.55
C ALA A 101 10.05 -26.89 -10.66
N VAL A 102 9.39 -25.74 -10.87
CA VAL A 102 10.06 -24.42 -10.85
C VAL A 102 10.67 -24.16 -9.47
N LYS A 103 9.93 -24.39 -8.38
CA LYS A 103 10.48 -24.23 -7.02
C LYS A 103 11.68 -25.15 -6.78
N GLU A 104 11.61 -26.42 -7.15
CA GLU A 104 12.74 -27.36 -7.00
C GLU A 104 13.97 -26.88 -7.78
N THR A 105 13.76 -26.41 -9.01
CA THR A 105 14.84 -25.87 -9.85
C THR A 105 15.46 -24.63 -9.21
N ILE A 106 14.65 -23.72 -8.67
CA ILE A 106 15.14 -22.51 -7.96
C ILE A 106 15.99 -22.91 -6.75
N ILE A 107 15.52 -23.85 -5.93
CA ILE A 107 16.26 -24.31 -4.74
C ILE A 107 17.58 -24.96 -5.16
N HIS A 108 17.57 -25.79 -6.21
CA HIS A 108 18.77 -26.41 -6.76
C HIS A 108 19.79 -25.36 -7.24
N GLU A 109 19.34 -24.37 -8.01
CA GLU A 109 20.20 -23.29 -8.53
C GLU A 109 20.82 -22.45 -7.42
N ILE A 110 20.05 -22.09 -6.38
CA ILE A 110 20.55 -21.35 -5.21
C ILE A 110 21.59 -22.18 -4.44
N SER A 111 21.44 -23.50 -4.39
CA SER A 111 22.40 -24.37 -3.70
C SER A 111 23.67 -24.63 -4.51
N THR A 112 23.58 -24.56 -5.84
CA THR A 112 24.67 -24.92 -6.76
C THR A 112 25.50 -23.71 -7.17
N ASP A 113 24.85 -22.58 -7.47
CA ASP A 113 25.51 -21.36 -7.90
C ASP A 113 25.76 -20.42 -6.72
N ALA A 114 27.03 -20.26 -6.35
CA ALA A 114 27.44 -19.40 -5.24
C ALA A 114 27.19 -17.89 -5.46
N HIS A 115 26.97 -17.46 -6.71
CA HIS A 115 26.74 -16.05 -7.05
C HIS A 115 25.25 -15.70 -7.19
N PHE A 116 24.38 -16.69 -7.35
CA PHE A 116 22.96 -16.47 -7.53
C PHE A 116 22.25 -16.18 -6.21
N ALA A 117 21.45 -15.11 -6.19
CA ALA A 117 20.62 -14.72 -5.05
C ALA A 117 21.43 -14.50 -3.74
N THR A 118 22.69 -14.08 -3.87
CA THR A 118 23.57 -13.83 -2.71
C THR A 118 23.25 -12.50 -2.02
N ASN A 119 22.91 -11.46 -2.81
CA ASN A 119 22.57 -10.15 -2.26
C ASN A 119 21.17 -10.18 -1.64
N GLY A 120 21.09 -9.92 -0.33
CA GLY A 120 19.83 -10.02 0.43
C GLY A 120 19.48 -11.44 0.87
N ALA A 121 20.40 -12.40 0.75
CA ALA A 121 20.27 -13.73 1.33
C ALA A 121 20.07 -13.67 2.87
N PRO A 122 19.46 -14.70 3.50
CA PRO A 122 18.96 -15.93 2.90
C PRO A 122 17.56 -15.76 2.31
N PHE A 123 17.37 -16.21 1.06
CA PHE A 123 16.06 -16.38 0.45
C PHE A 123 15.55 -17.79 0.73
N GLU A 124 14.38 -17.89 1.35
CA GLU A 124 13.70 -19.16 1.57
C GLU A 124 12.41 -19.16 0.76
N PHE A 125 12.27 -20.17 -0.12
CA PHE A 125 11.07 -20.41 -0.92
C PHE A 125 10.34 -21.63 -0.35
N ASN A 126 9.19 -21.39 0.24
CA ASN A 126 8.44 -22.40 1.00
C ASN A 126 7.04 -22.61 0.42
N LEU A 127 6.30 -23.60 0.93
CA LEU A 127 4.96 -23.93 0.46
C LEU A 127 4.01 -22.72 0.49
N ARG A 128 4.20 -21.75 1.39
CA ARG A 128 3.41 -20.52 1.43
C ARG A 128 3.54 -19.70 0.15
N ASP A 129 4.74 -19.60 -0.41
CA ASP A 129 4.96 -18.89 -1.67
C ASP A 129 4.25 -19.61 -2.84
N LEU A 130 4.28 -20.94 -2.85
CA LEU A 130 3.54 -21.74 -3.84
C LEU A 130 2.01 -21.57 -3.70
N LEU A 131 1.49 -21.58 -2.47
CA LEU A 131 0.06 -21.36 -2.21
C LEU A 131 -0.38 -19.96 -2.66
N ARG A 132 0.44 -18.94 -2.42
CA ARG A 132 0.18 -17.57 -2.88
C ARG A 132 0.26 -17.44 -4.39
N TRP A 133 1.21 -18.15 -5.01
CA TRP A 133 1.33 -18.19 -6.46
C TRP A 133 0.08 -18.80 -7.07
N ALA A 134 -0.39 -19.94 -6.55
CA ALA A 134 -1.64 -20.55 -6.98
C ALA A 134 -2.84 -19.62 -6.76
N GLU A 135 -2.97 -19.01 -5.58
CA GLU A 135 -4.07 -18.10 -5.25
C GLU A 135 -4.14 -16.90 -6.20
N LEU A 136 -3.00 -16.26 -6.47
CA LEU A 136 -2.94 -15.11 -7.36
C LEU A 136 -3.19 -15.52 -8.81
N THR A 137 -2.64 -16.65 -9.27
CA THR A 137 -2.92 -17.18 -10.61
C THR A 137 -4.41 -17.42 -10.84
N VAL A 138 -5.13 -17.95 -9.85
CA VAL A 138 -6.58 -18.16 -9.96
C VAL A 138 -7.35 -16.84 -10.09
N LYS A 139 -6.94 -15.80 -9.34
CA LYS A 139 -7.60 -14.49 -9.36
C LYS A 139 -7.24 -13.65 -10.60
N SER A 140 -5.96 -13.59 -10.96
CA SER A 140 -5.44 -12.79 -12.09
C SER A 140 -5.60 -13.49 -13.44
N LYS A 141 -5.76 -14.83 -13.45
CA LYS A 141 -5.70 -15.70 -14.64
C LYS A 141 -4.38 -15.60 -15.41
N ASP A 142 -3.31 -15.20 -14.72
CA ASP A 142 -1.98 -15.00 -15.32
C ASP A 142 -0.91 -15.61 -14.40
N ILE A 143 -0.33 -16.73 -14.87
CA ILE A 143 0.69 -17.51 -14.14
C ILE A 143 2.02 -16.75 -14.09
N ALA A 144 2.43 -16.15 -15.21
CA ALA A 144 3.73 -15.50 -15.36
C ALA A 144 3.80 -14.22 -14.53
N TYR A 145 2.71 -13.44 -14.53
CA TYR A 145 2.59 -12.25 -13.70
C TYR A 145 2.69 -12.55 -12.21
N ALA A 146 2.00 -13.60 -11.75
CA ALA A 146 2.04 -14.01 -10.35
C ALA A 146 3.45 -14.48 -9.93
N PHE A 147 4.18 -15.16 -10.84
CA PHE A 147 5.56 -15.56 -10.62
C PHE A 147 6.50 -14.35 -10.51
N ASP A 148 6.36 -13.37 -11.41
CA ASP A 148 7.22 -12.16 -11.41
C ASP A 148 7.07 -11.38 -10.10
N LEU A 149 5.85 -11.17 -9.62
CA LEU A 149 5.58 -10.50 -8.34
C LEU A 149 6.16 -11.25 -7.13
N LEU A 150 5.94 -12.57 -7.04
CA LEU A 150 6.23 -13.35 -5.84
C LEU A 150 7.69 -13.83 -5.75
N PHE A 151 8.35 -14.08 -6.88
CA PHE A 151 9.70 -14.64 -6.92
C PHE A 151 10.73 -13.64 -7.43
N VAL A 152 10.45 -12.94 -8.53
CA VAL A 152 11.42 -12.07 -9.20
C VAL A 152 11.60 -10.76 -8.44
N MET A 153 10.51 -10.10 -8.01
CA MET A 153 10.58 -8.81 -7.32
C MET A 153 11.25 -8.85 -5.94
N ARG A 154 11.44 -10.05 -5.36
CA ARG A 154 12.21 -10.25 -4.12
C ARG A 154 13.72 -10.05 -4.32
N LEU A 155 14.22 -10.31 -5.53
CA LEU A 155 15.65 -10.32 -5.85
C LEU A 155 16.19 -8.89 -6.00
N ARG A 156 17.45 -8.72 -5.54
CA ARG A 156 18.10 -7.41 -5.46
C ARG A 156 18.75 -6.95 -6.75
N THR A 157 19.27 -7.88 -7.55
CA THR A 157 20.08 -7.56 -8.74
C THR A 157 19.29 -7.88 -10.01
N PRO A 158 19.47 -7.09 -11.09
CA PRO A 158 18.83 -7.37 -12.37
C PRO A 158 19.33 -8.67 -13.02
N GLU A 159 20.57 -9.09 -12.75
CA GLU A 159 21.13 -10.39 -13.18
C GLU A 159 20.34 -11.54 -12.59
N ASP A 160 20.12 -11.54 -11.27
CA ASP A 160 19.38 -12.59 -10.57
C ASP A 160 17.93 -12.63 -11.07
N ARG A 161 17.32 -11.46 -11.29
CA ARG A 161 15.96 -11.35 -11.86
C ARG A 161 15.86 -11.98 -13.25
N ARG A 162 16.85 -11.73 -14.12
CA ARG A 162 16.91 -12.34 -15.46
C ARG A 162 17.06 -13.86 -15.38
N LYS A 163 17.94 -14.37 -14.50
CA LYS A 163 18.11 -15.81 -14.28
C LYS A 163 16.84 -16.46 -13.71
N MET A 164 16.14 -15.80 -12.79
CA MET A 164 14.86 -16.27 -12.25
C MET A 164 13.78 -16.38 -13.34
N ARG A 165 13.70 -15.38 -14.24
CA ARG A 165 12.78 -15.41 -15.39
C ARG A 165 13.14 -16.51 -16.39
N SER A 166 14.42 -16.80 -16.64
CA SER A 166 14.82 -17.89 -17.54
C SER A 166 14.41 -19.26 -17.02
N ILE A 167 14.49 -19.50 -15.70
CA ILE A 167 14.02 -20.75 -15.08
C ILE A 167 12.52 -20.95 -15.33
N PHE A 168 11.73 -19.88 -15.22
CA PHE A 168 10.29 -19.94 -15.51
C PHE A 168 10.02 -20.25 -16.99
N VAL A 169 10.71 -19.56 -17.91
CA VAL A 169 10.58 -19.77 -19.36
C VAL A 169 10.93 -21.22 -19.74
N GLU A 170 11.96 -21.81 -19.14
CA GLU A 170 12.35 -23.20 -19.41
C GLU A 170 11.24 -24.20 -19.07
N LYS A 171 10.52 -24.00 -17.96
CA LYS A 171 9.48 -24.94 -17.49
C LYS A 171 8.10 -24.69 -18.10
N PHE A 172 7.71 -23.44 -18.26
CA PHE A 172 6.38 -23.06 -18.74
C PHE A 172 6.34 -22.72 -20.23
N GLY A 173 7.47 -22.42 -20.87
CA GLY A 173 7.51 -21.94 -22.27
C GLY A 173 6.90 -20.55 -22.45
N LEU A 174 6.58 -19.84 -21.36
CA LEU A 174 5.93 -18.53 -21.34
C LEU A 174 6.94 -17.45 -20.93
N GLN A 175 6.85 -16.27 -21.54
CA GLN A 175 7.68 -15.13 -21.15
C GLN A 175 7.02 -14.35 -20.01
N CYS A 176 7.81 -14.01 -18.99
CA CYS A 176 7.42 -13.03 -17.97
C CYS A 176 7.61 -11.62 -18.53
N LEU A 177 6.54 -11.05 -19.07
CA LEU A 177 6.53 -9.66 -19.51
C LEU A 177 6.35 -8.73 -18.29
N PRO A 178 7.05 -7.58 -18.24
CA PRO A 178 6.83 -6.61 -17.19
C PRO A 178 5.40 -6.07 -17.28
N SER A 179 4.75 -5.96 -16.13
CA SER A 179 3.41 -5.36 -16.08
C SER A 179 3.44 -3.90 -16.52
N ILE A 180 2.35 -3.49 -17.15
CA ILE A 180 2.17 -2.10 -17.53
C ILE A 180 1.20 -1.45 -16.52
N ALA A 181 1.77 -0.67 -15.61
CA ALA A 181 1.05 -0.12 -14.47
C ALA A 181 0.25 1.14 -14.83
N SER A 182 -1.02 0.97 -15.18
CA SER A 182 -1.94 2.09 -15.34
C SER A 182 -2.68 2.45 -14.05
N VAL A 183 -3.19 3.68 -13.98
CA VAL A 183 -4.09 4.13 -12.92
C VAL A 183 -5.33 4.74 -13.55
N SER A 184 -6.49 4.20 -13.19
CA SER A 184 -7.81 4.74 -13.52
C SER A 184 -8.64 4.90 -12.25
N ILE A 185 -9.25 6.07 -12.07
CA ILE A 185 -9.93 6.45 -10.83
C ILE A 185 -11.38 6.79 -11.15
N SER A 186 -12.31 6.21 -10.40
CA SER A 186 -13.73 6.55 -10.38
C SER A 186 -14.11 7.09 -9.00
N GLN A 187 -15.38 7.46 -8.82
CA GLN A 187 -15.89 7.96 -7.54
C GLN A 187 -15.90 6.88 -6.46
N SER A 188 -16.26 5.64 -6.83
CA SER A 188 -16.44 4.52 -5.88
C SER A 188 -15.29 3.50 -5.87
N CYS A 189 -14.45 3.49 -6.90
CA CYS A 189 -13.36 2.53 -7.05
C CYS A 189 -12.15 3.11 -7.76
N ILE A 190 -11.00 2.53 -7.48
CA ILE A 190 -9.74 2.80 -8.16
C ILE A 190 -9.24 1.50 -8.79
N ARG A 191 -8.81 1.58 -10.03
CA ARG A 191 -8.18 0.49 -10.76
C ARG A 191 -6.71 0.82 -11.00
N ILE A 192 -5.85 -0.11 -10.61
CA ILE A 192 -4.40 -0.01 -10.77
C ILE A 192 -3.95 -1.28 -11.48
N GLY A 193 -3.57 -1.15 -12.75
CA GLY A 193 -3.32 -2.28 -13.65
C GLY A 193 -4.47 -3.28 -13.64
N LYS A 194 -4.16 -4.54 -13.33
CA LYS A 194 -5.13 -5.66 -13.32
C LYS A 194 -6.07 -5.69 -12.09
N VAL A 195 -5.90 -4.78 -11.12
CA VAL A 195 -6.57 -4.86 -9.82
C VAL A 195 -7.51 -3.69 -9.61
N GLU A 196 -8.70 -3.98 -9.07
CA GLU A 196 -9.67 -2.99 -8.64
C GLU A 196 -9.79 -2.98 -7.11
N LEU A 197 -9.76 -1.77 -6.53
CA LEU A 197 -9.89 -1.50 -5.10
C LEU A 197 -11.07 -0.55 -4.86
N SER A 198 -11.81 -0.77 -3.77
CA SER A 198 -12.89 0.11 -3.34
C SER A 198 -12.34 1.39 -2.71
N ARG A 199 -13.00 2.52 -2.97
CA ARG A 199 -12.67 3.82 -2.39
C ARG A 199 -13.66 4.18 -1.28
N MET A 200 -13.15 4.55 -0.11
CA MET A 200 -13.95 4.92 1.07
C MET A 200 -13.79 6.43 1.31
N ASP A 201 -14.82 7.22 1.00
CA ASP A 201 -14.93 8.68 1.22
C ASP A 201 -13.85 9.61 0.62
N ASN A 202 -14.24 10.86 0.39
CA ASN A 202 -13.60 11.80 -0.55
C ASN A 202 -12.53 12.74 0.03
N HIS A 203 -12.17 12.64 1.31
CA HIS A 203 -11.22 13.57 1.90
C HIS A 203 -9.77 13.12 1.69
N MET A 204 -9.14 13.63 0.64
CA MET A 204 -7.72 13.42 0.39
C MET A 204 -6.93 14.51 1.13
N SER A 205 -6.43 14.21 2.33
CA SER A 205 -5.70 15.19 3.16
C SER A 205 -4.27 15.51 2.68
N SER A 206 -3.82 14.85 1.61
CA SER A 206 -2.42 14.79 1.18
C SER A 206 -2.15 15.67 -0.02
N GLN A 207 -0.95 16.20 -0.14
CA GLN A 207 -0.45 16.93 -1.32
C GLN A 207 0.77 16.18 -1.87
N ARG A 208 0.55 14.98 -2.42
CA ARG A 208 1.63 14.13 -2.98
C ARG A 208 1.41 13.90 -4.47
N TYR A 209 2.48 14.00 -5.26
CA TYR A 209 2.42 13.68 -6.68
C TYR A 209 2.53 12.17 -6.91
N LEU A 210 1.78 11.67 -7.89
CA LEU A 210 1.94 10.33 -8.40
C LEU A 210 3.22 10.27 -9.25
N LEU A 211 4.26 9.55 -8.85
CA LEU A 211 5.52 9.54 -9.59
C LEU A 211 5.51 8.43 -10.64
N SER A 212 6.00 8.74 -11.84
CA SER A 212 5.98 7.79 -12.96
C SER A 212 6.85 6.57 -12.68
N SER A 213 8.03 6.79 -12.07
CA SER A 213 8.94 5.73 -11.61
C SER A 213 8.34 4.79 -10.56
N GLN A 214 7.28 5.21 -9.85
CA GLN A 214 6.70 4.45 -8.74
C GLN A 214 5.44 3.66 -9.13
N LEU A 215 4.92 3.83 -10.35
CA LEU A 215 3.65 3.21 -10.75
C LEU A 215 3.69 1.68 -10.75
N THR A 216 4.78 1.09 -11.26
CA THR A 216 4.96 -0.36 -11.24
C THR A 216 4.91 -0.90 -9.81
N LEU A 217 5.54 -0.21 -8.87
CA LEU A 217 5.49 -0.59 -7.46
C LEU A 217 4.10 -0.36 -6.85
N LEU A 218 3.39 0.70 -7.27
CA LEU A 218 2.04 1.00 -6.81
C LEU A 218 1.06 -0.11 -7.22
N GLU A 219 1.19 -0.63 -8.44
CA GLU A 219 0.44 -1.80 -8.91
C GLU A 219 0.74 -3.03 -8.05
N GLN A 220 2.02 -3.32 -7.81
CA GLN A 220 2.43 -4.45 -6.96
C GLN A 220 1.85 -4.35 -5.54
N LEU A 221 1.83 -3.14 -4.97
CA LEU A 221 1.21 -2.85 -3.68
C LEU A 221 -0.31 -3.01 -3.72
N ALA A 222 -0.97 -2.56 -4.78
CA ALA A 222 -2.41 -2.70 -4.96
C ALA A 222 -2.83 -4.18 -4.98
N ILE A 223 -2.07 -5.04 -5.64
CA ILE A 223 -2.29 -6.50 -5.61
C ILE A 223 -2.15 -7.04 -4.18
N CYS A 224 -1.09 -6.66 -3.46
CA CYS A 224 -0.88 -7.13 -2.09
C CYS A 224 -2.05 -6.72 -1.17
N VAL A 225 -2.60 -5.52 -1.37
CA VAL A 225 -3.80 -5.05 -0.65
C VAL A 225 -5.04 -5.85 -1.03
N HIS A 226 -5.27 -6.09 -2.32
CA HIS A 226 -6.40 -6.88 -2.81
C HIS A 226 -6.36 -8.32 -2.30
N MET A 227 -5.16 -8.91 -2.20
CA MET A 227 -4.94 -10.26 -1.69
C MET A 227 -4.89 -10.35 -0.15
N ASN A 228 -4.97 -9.21 0.56
CA ASN A 228 -4.78 -9.14 2.00
C ASN A 228 -3.44 -9.76 2.48
N TRP A 229 -2.37 -9.49 1.75
CA TRP A 229 -1.03 -9.97 2.08
C TRP A 229 -0.24 -8.92 2.86
N LEU A 230 0.43 -9.37 3.93
CA LEU A 230 1.42 -8.58 4.64
C LEU A 230 2.55 -8.20 3.68
N THR A 231 2.83 -6.91 3.53
CA THR A 231 3.83 -6.44 2.56
C THR A 231 5.08 -5.91 3.25
N LEU A 232 6.25 -6.25 2.71
CA LEU A 232 7.57 -5.76 3.15
C LEU A 232 8.27 -5.05 1.99
N LEU A 233 8.32 -3.72 2.07
CA LEU A 233 9.05 -2.87 1.14
C LEU A 233 10.50 -2.75 1.56
N VAL A 234 11.40 -3.16 0.68
CA VAL A 234 12.84 -3.13 0.94
C VAL A 234 13.55 -2.26 -0.07
N GLY A 235 14.43 -1.37 0.39
CA GLY A 235 15.21 -0.51 -0.48
C GLY A 235 15.99 0.50 0.33
N LYS A 236 16.87 1.27 -0.32
CA LYS A 236 17.65 2.32 0.34
C LYS A 236 16.75 3.40 0.95
N THR A 237 17.25 4.15 1.92
CA THR A 237 16.65 5.39 2.42
C THR A 237 16.32 6.34 1.27
N ASN A 238 15.30 7.19 1.47
CA ASN A 238 14.89 8.25 0.53
C ASN A 238 14.40 7.82 -0.87
N ILE A 239 14.22 6.52 -1.15
CA ILE A 239 13.66 6.06 -2.43
C ILE A 239 12.12 6.22 -2.54
N GLY A 240 11.44 6.56 -1.44
CA GLY A 240 9.98 6.80 -1.42
C GLY A 240 9.11 5.65 -0.87
N LYS A 241 9.70 4.67 -0.16
CA LYS A 241 8.97 3.52 0.45
C LYS A 241 7.70 3.90 1.22
N GLY A 242 7.80 4.86 2.14
CA GLY A 242 6.63 5.28 2.93
C GLY A 242 5.69 6.18 2.13
N SER A 243 6.21 6.95 1.18
CA SER A 243 5.40 7.85 0.34
C SER A 243 4.44 7.08 -0.55
N ILE A 244 4.86 5.96 -1.15
CA ILE A 244 4.00 5.18 -2.03
C ILE A 244 2.83 4.50 -1.29
N VAL A 245 3.05 4.02 -0.06
CA VAL A 245 1.99 3.45 0.78
C VAL A 245 0.99 4.54 1.17
N ARG A 246 1.48 5.75 1.50
CA ARG A 246 0.61 6.89 1.76
C ARG A 246 -0.22 7.27 0.53
N ILE A 247 0.40 7.33 -0.66
CA ILE A 247 -0.31 7.58 -1.92
C ILE A 247 -1.40 6.53 -2.13
N LEU A 248 -1.12 5.24 -1.94
CA LEU A 248 -2.13 4.19 -2.09
C LEU A 248 -3.29 4.31 -1.08
N ALA A 249 -2.98 4.66 0.17
CA ALA A 249 -3.99 4.90 1.20
C ALA A 249 -4.85 6.13 0.87
N ASP A 250 -4.21 7.23 0.46
CA ASP A 250 -4.88 8.46 0.01
C ASP A 250 -5.82 8.13 -1.16
N LEU A 251 -5.33 7.41 -2.19
CA LEU A 251 -6.10 6.99 -3.37
C LEU A 251 -7.32 6.12 -3.04
N THR A 252 -7.24 5.27 -2.02
CA THR A 252 -8.35 4.44 -1.56
C THR A 252 -9.23 5.14 -0.52
N GLY A 253 -8.85 6.33 -0.06
CA GLY A 253 -9.52 7.06 1.03
C GLY A 253 -9.39 6.37 2.40
N THR A 254 -8.46 5.43 2.55
CA THR A 254 -8.30 4.68 3.80
C THR A 254 -7.40 5.41 4.78
N LYS A 255 -7.81 5.48 6.05
CA LYS A 255 -6.98 6.07 7.11
C LYS A 255 -5.73 5.22 7.32
N LEU A 256 -4.56 5.85 7.24
CA LEU A 256 -3.26 5.21 7.42
C LEU A 256 -2.55 5.74 8.67
N TYR A 257 -2.28 4.86 9.62
CA TYR A 257 -1.38 5.13 10.73
C TYR A 257 0.07 4.86 10.32
N THR A 258 1.00 5.71 10.75
CA THR A 258 2.44 5.48 10.59
C THR A 258 3.07 5.31 11.96
N MET A 259 3.85 4.25 12.13
CA MET A 259 4.65 3.99 13.32
C MET A 259 6.10 3.78 12.89
N ARG A 260 7.05 4.38 13.59
CA ARG A 260 8.49 4.22 13.30
C ARG A 260 9.13 3.41 14.40
N LEU A 261 9.82 2.33 14.04
CA LEU A 261 10.50 1.50 15.02
C LEU A 261 11.94 1.97 15.23
N THR A 262 12.36 1.96 16.49
CA THR A 262 13.72 2.28 16.91
C THR A 262 14.33 1.09 17.65
N SER A 263 15.60 1.20 18.04
CA SER A 263 16.28 0.18 18.85
C SER A 263 15.69 0.05 20.27
N GLU A 264 14.97 1.08 20.72
CA GLU A 264 14.37 1.16 22.06
C GLU A 264 12.89 0.73 22.06
N THR A 265 12.30 0.50 20.89
CA THR A 265 10.88 0.12 20.79
C THR A 265 10.63 -1.24 21.45
N ASP A 266 9.67 -1.24 22.38
CA ASP A 266 9.24 -2.42 23.13
C ASP A 266 7.87 -2.93 22.64
N ALA A 267 7.50 -4.14 23.05
CA ALA A 267 6.22 -4.76 22.72
C ALA A 267 5.01 -3.95 23.24
N LEU A 268 5.16 -3.21 24.33
CA LEU A 268 4.10 -2.33 24.86
C LEU A 268 3.81 -1.16 23.92
N GLU A 269 4.81 -0.59 23.25
CA GLU A 269 4.60 0.47 22.25
C GLU A 269 3.79 -0.05 21.05
N LEU A 270 3.99 -1.33 20.70
CA LEU A 270 3.26 -1.98 19.61
C LEU A 270 1.82 -2.34 19.96
N LEU A 271 1.51 -2.73 21.21
CA LEU A 271 0.19 -3.24 21.58
C LEU A 271 -0.67 -2.22 22.34
N GLY A 272 -0.05 -1.35 23.11
CA GLY A 272 -0.70 -0.43 24.03
C GLY A 272 -0.10 -0.53 25.43
N SER A 273 -0.38 0.47 26.24
CA SER A 273 0.09 0.51 27.63
C SER A 273 -0.94 1.18 28.54
N PHE A 274 -0.79 0.98 29.85
CA PHE A 274 -1.55 1.75 30.82
C PHE A 274 -0.93 3.13 30.94
N GLU A 275 -1.59 4.13 30.38
CA GLU A 275 -1.17 5.52 30.47
C GLU A 275 -1.94 6.24 31.56
N GLN A 276 -1.28 7.24 32.13
CA GLN A 276 -1.92 8.17 33.03
C GLN A 276 -2.80 9.11 32.21
N VAL A 277 -4.11 8.86 32.21
CA VAL A 277 -5.08 9.73 31.56
C VAL A 277 -5.60 10.71 32.61
N THR A 278 -5.34 12.00 32.36
CA THR A 278 -6.07 13.08 33.03
C THR A 278 -7.24 13.48 32.16
N ASP A 279 -8.43 13.62 32.74
CA ASP A 279 -9.57 14.14 31.99
C ASP A 279 -9.22 15.56 31.51
N TYR A 280 -8.92 15.70 30.22
CA TYR A 280 -8.63 17.00 29.61
C TYR A 280 -9.94 17.79 29.56
N VAL A 281 -10.11 18.69 30.51
CA VAL A 281 -11.20 19.66 30.47
C VAL A 281 -10.76 20.79 29.55
N ASP A 282 -11.38 20.88 28.37
CA ASP A 282 -11.19 22.03 27.47
C ASP A 282 -11.72 23.28 28.16
N LEU A 283 -10.78 24.00 28.76
CA LEU A 283 -11.04 25.18 29.58
C LEU A 283 -11.70 26.28 28.77
N ALA A 284 -11.33 26.43 27.49
CA ALA A 284 -11.91 27.42 26.60
C ALA A 284 -13.37 27.10 26.28
N LYS A 285 -13.67 25.82 25.99
CA LYS A 285 -15.04 25.38 25.74
C LYS A 285 -15.93 25.56 26.97
N VAL A 286 -15.49 25.08 28.13
CA VAL A 286 -16.25 25.20 29.40
C VAL A 286 -16.45 26.67 29.78
N LYS A 287 -15.43 27.50 29.61
CA LYS A 287 -15.50 28.95 29.85
C LYS A 287 -16.52 29.64 28.95
N ASN A 288 -16.56 29.30 27.66
CA ASN A 288 -17.51 29.87 26.71
C ASN A 288 -18.96 29.40 26.97
N GLU A 289 -19.16 28.13 27.31
CA GLU A 289 -20.49 27.61 27.66
C GLU A 289 -21.01 28.21 28.97
N CYS A 290 -20.16 28.34 30.00
CA CYS A 290 -20.54 28.98 31.26
C CYS A 290 -20.79 30.49 31.10
N ALA A 291 -19.98 31.19 30.29
CA ALA A 291 -20.23 32.59 29.95
C ALA A 291 -21.58 32.76 29.23
N ARG A 292 -21.93 31.85 28.31
CA ARG A 292 -23.23 31.87 27.62
C ARG A 292 -24.40 31.71 28.59
N LEU A 293 -24.30 30.81 29.56
CA LEU A 293 -25.32 30.61 30.60
C LEU A 293 -25.49 31.85 31.50
N LEU A 294 -24.43 32.63 31.68
CA LEU A 294 -24.40 33.83 32.51
C LEU A 294 -24.55 35.14 31.72
N SER A 295 -25.06 35.09 30.49
CA SER A 295 -25.23 36.28 29.64
C SER A 295 -26.08 37.39 30.29
N ASN A 296 -26.98 37.02 31.18
CA ASN A 296 -27.86 37.95 31.91
C ASN A 296 -27.16 38.60 33.13
N HIS A 297 -26.00 38.11 33.53
CA HIS A 297 -25.23 38.52 34.71
C HIS A 297 -23.85 39.04 34.31
N ARG A 298 -23.79 40.33 33.96
CA ARG A 298 -22.63 40.97 33.31
C ARG A 298 -21.32 40.88 34.11
N GLU A 299 -21.37 41.00 35.43
CA GLU A 299 -20.16 40.97 36.28
C GLU A 299 -19.55 39.56 36.36
N GLN A 300 -20.39 38.53 36.50
CA GLN A 300 -20.00 37.13 36.57
C GLN A 300 -19.53 36.62 35.19
N HIS A 301 -20.21 37.06 34.12
CA HIS A 301 -19.81 36.81 32.74
C HIS A 301 -18.37 37.28 32.47
N ASP A 302 -18.06 38.53 32.82
CA ASP A 302 -16.72 39.09 32.61
C ASP A 302 -15.66 38.47 33.52
N ALA A 303 -16.03 38.07 34.75
CA ALA A 303 -15.13 37.37 35.67
C ALA A 303 -14.72 35.99 35.14
N ILE A 304 -15.65 35.22 34.56
CA ILE A 304 -15.37 33.93 33.93
C ILE A 304 -14.45 34.10 32.73
N LEU A 305 -14.68 35.12 31.91
CA LEU A 305 -13.84 35.41 30.74
C LEU A 305 -12.41 35.83 31.10
N ARG A 306 -12.17 36.33 32.32
CA ARG A 306 -10.83 36.69 32.81
C ARG A 306 -10.08 35.54 33.50
N CYS A 307 -10.72 34.39 33.74
CA CYS A 307 -10.06 33.26 34.36
C CYS A 307 -9.01 32.64 33.42
N GLU A 308 -7.79 32.46 33.90
CA GLU A 308 -6.67 31.88 33.15
C GLU A 308 -6.41 30.41 33.49
N ASP A 309 -6.83 29.95 34.67
CA ASP A 309 -6.61 28.58 35.15
C ASP A 309 -7.92 27.88 35.62
N THR A 310 -7.86 26.56 35.78
CA THR A 310 -9.01 25.72 36.18
C THR A 310 -9.48 26.05 37.60
N LEU A 311 -8.56 26.47 38.47
CA LEU A 311 -8.85 26.77 39.87
C LEU A 311 -9.61 28.10 40.02
N ALA A 312 -9.18 29.16 39.34
CA ALA A 312 -9.91 30.44 39.31
C ALA A 312 -11.26 30.28 38.63
N LEU A 313 -11.35 29.52 37.53
CA LEU A 313 -12.61 29.23 36.87
C LEU A 313 -13.57 28.50 37.83
N ARG A 314 -13.09 27.47 38.53
CA ARG A 314 -13.87 26.73 39.53
C ARG A 314 -14.40 27.62 40.65
N LEU A 315 -13.54 28.43 41.27
CA LEU A 315 -13.93 29.32 42.37
C LEU A 315 -14.96 30.36 41.92
N THR A 316 -14.80 30.87 40.69
CA THR A 316 -15.71 31.86 40.09
C THR A 316 -17.06 31.23 39.72
N LEU A 317 -17.07 30.01 39.20
CA LEU A 317 -18.32 29.29 38.93
C LEU A 317 -19.06 28.93 40.22
N GLN A 318 -18.33 28.55 41.27
CA GLN A 318 -18.89 28.22 42.57
C GLN A 318 -19.50 29.45 43.26
N SER A 319 -18.88 30.63 43.13
CA SER A 319 -19.47 31.88 43.64
C SER A 319 -20.64 32.36 42.78
N ALA A 320 -20.56 32.20 41.45
CA ALA A 320 -21.65 32.53 40.54
C ALA A 320 -22.89 31.66 40.80
N ALA A 321 -22.73 30.36 41.09
CA ALA A 321 -23.85 29.46 41.35
C ALA A 321 -24.76 29.88 42.54
N TYR A 322 -24.26 30.68 43.48
CA TYR A 322 -25.06 31.23 44.60
C TYR A 322 -25.87 32.49 44.23
N LEU A 323 -25.59 33.12 43.08
CA LEU A 323 -26.13 34.42 42.69
C LEU A 323 -27.15 34.34 41.54
N VAL A 324 -27.42 33.14 41.05
CA VAL A 324 -28.17 32.87 39.82
C VAL A 324 -29.39 31.99 40.16
N ASP A 325 -30.34 31.84 39.25
CA ASP A 325 -31.51 30.98 39.42
C ASP A 325 -31.15 29.49 39.60
N GLU A 326 -32.06 28.75 40.24
CA GLU A 326 -31.85 27.37 40.66
C GLU A 326 -31.54 26.42 39.48
N GLU A 327 -32.14 26.67 38.30
CA GLU A 327 -31.91 25.89 37.08
C GLU A 327 -30.49 26.12 36.54
N THR A 328 -30.07 27.38 36.40
CA THR A 328 -28.71 27.72 35.96
C THR A 328 -27.65 27.30 36.98
N ALA A 329 -27.96 27.37 38.29
CA ALA A 329 -27.07 26.93 39.36
C ALA A 329 -26.78 25.42 39.29
N ILE A 330 -27.76 24.58 38.92
CA ILE A 330 -27.55 23.14 38.71
C ILE A 330 -26.57 22.89 37.56
N HIS A 331 -26.72 23.60 36.44
CA HIS A 331 -25.81 23.48 35.29
C HIS A 331 -24.38 23.92 35.64
N LEU A 332 -24.22 25.06 36.33
CA LEU A 332 -22.92 25.56 36.78
C LEU A 332 -22.25 24.58 37.76
N ASN A 333 -23.01 24.00 38.71
CA ASN A 333 -22.49 22.99 39.64
C ASN A 333 -22.08 21.70 38.93
N GLY A 334 -22.75 21.31 37.84
CA GLY A 334 -22.32 20.18 36.99
C GLY A 334 -20.94 20.42 36.34
N TYR A 335 -20.66 21.64 35.86
CA TYR A 335 -19.33 22.01 35.36
C TYR A 335 -18.29 22.12 36.48
N VAL A 336 -18.67 22.61 37.67
CA VAL A 336 -17.79 22.62 38.85
C VAL A 336 -17.40 21.19 39.24
N GLU A 337 -18.35 20.24 39.26
CA GLU A 337 -18.05 18.82 39.49
C GLU A 337 -17.13 18.24 38.42
N ALA A 338 -17.37 18.55 37.13
CA ALA A 338 -16.49 18.13 36.05
C ALA A 338 -15.06 18.69 36.19
N LEU A 339 -14.93 19.97 36.59
CA LEU A 339 -13.63 20.60 36.92
C LEU A 339 -12.99 20.02 38.20
N CYS A 340 -13.78 19.43 39.09
CA CYS A 340 -13.29 18.72 40.28
C CYS A 340 -12.85 17.28 39.98
N ARG A 341 -13.34 16.66 38.91
CA ARG A 341 -12.93 15.33 38.45
C ARG A 341 -11.53 15.41 37.83
N ASN A 342 -10.53 15.69 38.66
CA ASN A 342 -9.12 15.52 38.33
C ASN A 342 -8.66 14.17 38.90
N THR A 343 -9.43 13.12 38.65
CA THR A 343 -9.03 11.76 39.03
C THR A 343 -8.00 11.29 38.02
N MET A 344 -6.73 11.39 38.41
CA MET A 344 -5.65 10.66 37.77
C MET A 344 -6.03 9.18 37.75
N ARG A 345 -6.35 8.64 36.58
CA ARG A 345 -6.61 7.21 36.39
C ARG A 345 -5.60 6.63 35.41
N PHE A 346 -5.18 5.40 35.68
CA PHE A 346 -4.46 4.60 34.71
C PHE A 346 -5.49 3.88 33.87
N GLU A 347 -5.54 4.19 32.58
CA GLU A 347 -6.42 3.57 31.61
C GLU A 347 -5.59 2.92 30.52
N TRP A 348 -6.07 1.78 30.00
CA TRP A 348 -5.40 1.13 28.88
C TRP A 348 -5.61 1.97 27.62
N VAL A 349 -4.53 2.51 27.08
CA VAL A 349 -4.51 3.23 25.81
C VAL A 349 -4.00 2.29 24.74
N ASN A 350 -4.81 2.06 23.72
CA ASN A 350 -4.44 1.26 22.56
C ASN A 350 -3.30 1.94 21.79
N SER A 351 -2.37 1.14 21.26
CA SER A 351 -1.41 1.65 20.29
C SER A 351 -2.10 1.98 18.96
N SER A 352 -1.44 2.78 18.12
CA SER A 352 -1.88 3.01 16.74
C SER A 352 -2.03 1.69 15.93
N PHE A 353 -1.23 0.67 16.25
CA PHE A 353 -1.37 -0.65 15.64
C PHE A 353 -2.66 -1.34 16.07
N LEU A 354 -2.96 -1.33 17.37
CA LEU A 354 -4.16 -1.98 17.91
C LEU A 354 -5.44 -1.28 17.44
N ASP A 355 -5.43 0.05 17.40
CA ASP A 355 -6.53 0.83 16.86
C ASP A 355 -6.76 0.56 15.38
N ALA A 356 -5.69 0.46 14.58
CA ALA A 356 -5.81 0.07 13.18
C ALA A 356 -6.35 -1.36 13.03
N TYR A 357 -5.83 -2.28 13.84
CA TYR A 357 -6.21 -3.69 13.84
C TYR A 357 -7.70 -3.90 14.16
N ALA A 358 -8.25 -3.15 15.12
CA ALA A 358 -9.64 -3.24 15.53
C ALA A 358 -10.60 -2.50 14.58
N ASN A 359 -10.22 -1.33 14.07
CA ASN A 359 -11.11 -0.46 13.28
C ASN A 359 -10.98 -0.65 11.75
N GLY A 360 -10.02 -1.45 11.28
CA GLY A 360 -9.84 -1.69 9.84
C GLY A 360 -9.07 -0.62 9.10
N TYR A 361 -8.29 0.18 9.82
CA TYR A 361 -7.39 1.16 9.22
C TYR A 361 -6.12 0.48 8.72
N TRP A 362 -5.36 1.18 7.90
CA TRP A 362 -4.07 0.68 7.45
C TRP A 362 -2.97 1.12 8.40
N ILE A 363 -1.91 0.33 8.51
CA ILE A 363 -0.72 0.71 9.27
C ILE A 363 0.56 0.50 8.47
N LEU A 364 1.38 1.55 8.43
CA LEU A 364 2.74 1.56 7.92
C LEU A 364 3.72 1.54 9.08
N VAL A 365 4.45 0.44 9.23
CA VAL A 365 5.53 0.31 10.22
C VAL A 365 6.87 0.52 9.52
N GLU A 366 7.50 1.66 9.81
CA GLU A 366 8.76 2.06 9.21
C GLU A 366 9.96 1.51 9.98
N ASN A 367 11.02 1.17 9.24
CA ASN A 367 12.31 0.73 9.77
C ASN A 367 12.23 -0.53 10.66
N VAL A 368 11.53 -1.56 10.19
CA VAL A 368 11.31 -2.78 10.97
C VAL A 368 12.59 -3.51 11.39
N ASN A 369 13.69 -3.32 10.66
CA ASN A 369 14.98 -3.89 11.00
C ASN A 369 15.77 -3.10 12.06
N CYS A 370 15.30 -1.94 12.49
CA CYS A 370 15.91 -1.17 13.58
C CYS A 370 15.50 -1.66 14.97
N CYS A 371 14.53 -2.57 15.08
CA CYS A 371 14.06 -3.10 16.36
C CYS A 371 14.46 -4.57 16.57
N SER A 372 14.35 -5.01 17.82
CA SER A 372 14.54 -6.41 18.19
C SER A 372 13.56 -7.31 17.44
N ALA A 373 14.08 -8.37 16.80
CA ALA A 373 13.26 -9.39 16.13
C ALA A 373 12.20 -10.02 17.07
N ALA A 374 12.44 -10.08 18.38
CA ALA A 374 11.50 -10.61 19.35
C ALA A 374 10.26 -9.72 19.53
N VAL A 375 10.43 -8.40 19.41
CA VAL A 375 9.35 -7.40 19.53
C VAL A 375 8.39 -7.54 18.34
N LEU A 376 8.93 -7.63 17.13
CA LEU A 376 8.12 -7.90 15.93
C LEU A 376 7.51 -9.29 15.93
N ASP A 377 8.22 -10.30 16.43
CA ASP A 377 7.70 -11.67 16.46
C ASP A 377 6.46 -11.80 17.37
N ARG A 378 6.23 -10.85 18.28
CA ARG A 378 5.01 -10.73 19.11
C ARG A 378 3.76 -10.44 18.27
N LEU A 379 3.93 -9.86 17.08
CA LEU A 379 2.85 -9.61 16.12
C LEU A 379 2.53 -10.83 15.22
N ASN A 380 3.31 -11.91 15.28
CA ASN A 380 3.08 -13.04 14.37
C ASN A 380 1.68 -13.65 14.49
N THR A 381 1.10 -13.67 15.70
CA THR A 381 -0.23 -14.25 15.93
C THR A 381 -1.36 -13.42 15.34
N CYS A 382 -1.20 -12.09 15.28
CA CYS A 382 -2.22 -11.20 14.72
C CYS A 382 -2.09 -11.01 13.20
N LEU A 383 -0.93 -11.31 12.63
CA LEU A 383 -0.63 -11.16 11.19
C LEU A 383 -0.93 -12.42 10.36
N GLU A 384 -1.48 -13.47 10.97
CA GLU A 384 -1.94 -14.66 10.26
C GLU A 384 -3.40 -14.54 9.82
N SER A 385 -3.81 -15.37 8.85
CA SER A 385 -5.19 -15.45 8.39
C SER A 385 -6.10 -15.86 9.55
N ASN A 386 -7.13 -15.06 9.87
CA ASN A 386 -7.94 -15.19 11.08
C ASN A 386 -7.14 -15.06 12.39
N GLY A 387 -6.03 -14.32 12.36
CA GLY A 387 -5.23 -14.04 13.54
C GLY A 387 -6.07 -13.38 14.62
N THR A 388 -5.92 -13.87 15.84
CA THR A 388 -6.57 -13.31 17.04
C THR A 388 -5.50 -12.79 17.97
N LEU A 389 -5.68 -11.58 18.47
CA LEU A 389 -4.77 -10.98 19.43
C LEU A 389 -5.35 -11.12 20.84
N ILE A 390 -4.62 -11.81 21.71
CA ILE A 390 -4.92 -11.88 23.15
C ILE A 390 -3.99 -10.89 23.85
N LEU A 391 -4.58 -9.87 24.46
CA LEU A 391 -3.88 -8.84 25.23
C LEU A 391 -3.76 -9.27 26.68
N SER A 392 -2.72 -10.05 26.98
CA SER A 392 -2.34 -10.42 28.35
C SER A 392 -2.07 -9.20 29.24
N GLU A 393 -1.55 -8.12 28.65
CA GLU A 393 -1.09 -6.90 29.30
C GLU A 393 -2.24 -6.04 29.82
N ARG A 394 -3.43 -6.16 29.23
CA ARG A 394 -4.63 -5.42 29.64
C ARG A 394 -5.27 -5.97 30.93
N GLY A 395 -4.74 -7.08 31.46
CA GLY A 395 -5.24 -7.76 32.68
C GLY A 395 -6.53 -8.56 32.46
N ASP A 396 -7.35 -8.17 31.49
CA ASP A 396 -8.59 -8.87 31.11
C ASP A 396 -8.30 -9.93 30.03
N SER A 397 -7.65 -11.01 30.48
CA SER A 397 -7.13 -12.10 29.64
C SER A 397 -8.17 -12.90 28.84
N ALA A 398 -9.46 -12.56 28.93
CA ALA A 398 -10.56 -13.29 28.29
C ALA A 398 -10.97 -12.74 26.91
N GLN A 399 -10.67 -11.49 26.56
CA GLN A 399 -11.20 -10.87 25.33
C GLN A 399 -10.15 -10.90 24.21
N SER A 400 -10.31 -11.83 23.27
CA SER A 400 -9.54 -11.85 22.02
C SER A 400 -10.06 -10.77 21.05
N ILE A 401 -9.16 -9.97 20.50
CA ILE A 401 -9.49 -9.00 19.45
C ILE A 401 -9.21 -9.65 18.11
N ASN A 402 -10.17 -9.56 17.19
CA ASN A 402 -10.05 -10.09 15.83
C ASN A 402 -9.66 -8.97 14.87
N ALA A 403 -8.87 -9.31 13.86
CA ALA A 403 -8.51 -8.37 12.81
C ALA A 403 -9.76 -7.94 12.02
N HIS A 404 -9.92 -6.64 11.79
CA HIS A 404 -10.95 -6.15 10.89
C HIS A 404 -10.65 -6.56 9.43
N PRO A 405 -11.64 -6.93 8.59
CA PRO A 405 -11.40 -7.40 7.21
C PRO A 405 -10.63 -6.41 6.31
N ASN A 406 -10.77 -5.11 6.55
CA ASN A 406 -10.09 -4.04 5.80
C ASN A 406 -8.70 -3.67 6.35
N PHE A 407 -8.29 -4.25 7.49
CA PHE A 407 -6.98 -3.98 8.09
C PHE A 407 -5.86 -4.45 7.15
N ARG A 408 -4.87 -3.58 6.92
CA ARG A 408 -3.69 -3.89 6.09
C ARG A 408 -2.42 -3.41 6.79
N VAL A 409 -1.35 -4.16 6.63
CA VAL A 409 -0.04 -3.90 7.25
C VAL A 409 1.04 -3.82 6.20
N PHE A 410 1.82 -2.74 6.27
CA PHE A 410 2.96 -2.49 5.41
C PHE A 410 4.20 -2.28 6.27
N PHE A 411 5.27 -3.01 5.95
CA PHE A 411 6.57 -2.85 6.58
C PHE A 411 7.54 -2.21 5.62
N THR A 412 8.44 -1.37 6.14
CA THR A 412 9.57 -0.87 5.36
C THR A 412 10.87 -1.15 6.07
N MET A 413 11.91 -1.49 5.31
CA MET A 413 13.27 -1.63 5.84
C MET A 413 14.32 -1.13 4.86
N ASP A 414 15.44 -0.69 5.40
CA ASP A 414 16.67 -0.45 4.63
C ASP A 414 17.64 -1.61 4.87
N PRO A 415 18.04 -2.38 3.84
CA PRO A 415 18.95 -3.51 4.03
C PRO A 415 20.29 -3.13 4.68
N ALA A 416 20.71 -1.86 4.66
CA ALA A 416 21.93 -1.39 5.34
C ALA A 416 21.87 -1.51 6.88
N ASN A 417 20.67 -1.40 7.47
CA ASN A 417 20.50 -1.40 8.93
C ASN A 417 20.31 -2.80 9.54
N GLY A 418 20.48 -3.86 8.74
CA GLY A 418 20.34 -5.25 9.16
C GLY A 418 19.13 -5.95 8.56
N SER A 419 18.78 -7.11 9.12
CA SER A 419 17.74 -8.00 8.59
C SER A 419 16.65 -8.28 9.63
N ILE A 420 15.44 -8.58 9.14
CA ILE A 420 14.33 -9.02 9.99
C ILE A 420 14.38 -10.53 10.26
N SER A 421 13.54 -11.00 11.20
CA SER A 421 13.42 -12.43 11.48
C SER A 421 12.96 -13.20 10.22
N ARG A 422 13.50 -14.42 10.02
CA ARG A 422 13.07 -15.29 8.91
C ARG A 422 11.56 -15.56 8.95
N ALA A 423 10.99 -15.63 10.15
CA ALA A 423 9.56 -15.86 10.35
C ALA A 423 8.73 -14.71 9.77
N MET A 424 9.11 -13.46 10.05
CA MET A 424 8.45 -12.27 9.49
C MET A 424 8.68 -12.13 7.99
N ARG A 425 9.89 -12.43 7.51
CA ARG A 425 10.21 -12.42 6.07
C ARG A 425 9.38 -13.44 5.30
N ASN A 426 9.27 -14.68 5.79
CA ASN A 426 8.49 -15.76 5.16
C ASN A 426 6.97 -15.55 5.26
N ARG A 427 6.49 -14.64 6.12
CA ARG A 427 5.09 -14.24 6.21
C ARG A 427 4.77 -13.03 5.34
N SER A 428 5.74 -12.19 5.04
CA SER A 428 5.53 -11.02 4.19
C SER A 428 5.75 -11.35 2.71
N ILE A 429 5.14 -10.57 1.84
CA ILE A 429 5.54 -10.45 0.44
C ILE A 429 6.60 -9.37 0.39
N GLU A 430 7.81 -9.77 0.01
CA GLU A 430 8.95 -8.86 -0.08
C GLU A 430 9.02 -8.24 -1.47
N LEU A 431 8.95 -6.92 -1.53
CA LEU A 431 9.11 -6.14 -2.75
C LEU A 431 10.40 -5.32 -2.63
N PHE A 432 11.38 -5.61 -3.48
CA PHE A 432 12.60 -4.83 -3.55
C PHE A 432 12.47 -3.66 -4.53
N ILE A 433 12.60 -2.46 -4.00
CA ILE A 433 12.66 -1.23 -4.78
C ILE A 433 14.11 -1.04 -5.23
N SER A 434 14.38 -1.42 -6.49
CA SER A 434 15.67 -1.16 -7.11
C SER A 434 15.89 0.35 -7.24
N PRO A 435 17.02 0.87 -6.72
CA PRO A 435 17.45 2.25 -6.95
C PRO A 435 17.45 2.62 -8.43
N GLU A 436 17.91 1.71 -9.30
CA GLU A 436 18.12 1.96 -10.73
C GLU A 436 16.81 1.99 -11.52
N GLU A 437 15.84 1.14 -11.17
CA GLU A 437 14.59 1.02 -11.94
C GLU A 437 13.48 1.94 -11.41
N ASN A 438 13.38 2.09 -10.08
CA ASN A 438 12.25 2.73 -9.41
C ASN A 438 12.66 3.99 -8.63
N GLY A 439 13.90 4.44 -8.77
CA GLY A 439 14.37 5.68 -8.17
C GLY A 439 13.72 6.91 -8.83
N TRP A 440 13.02 7.72 -8.04
CA TRP A 440 12.39 8.96 -8.50
C TRP A 440 13.39 9.98 -9.05
N TYR A 441 14.67 9.83 -8.72
CA TYR A 441 15.76 10.70 -9.13
C TYR A 441 16.39 10.32 -10.48
N HIS A 442 15.81 9.36 -11.20
CA HIS A 442 16.25 9.01 -12.56
C HIS A 442 15.42 9.68 -13.67
N ARG A 443 14.29 10.32 -13.33
CA ARG A 443 13.40 10.99 -14.29
C ARG A 443 13.29 12.47 -13.95
N ALA A 444 13.58 13.35 -14.91
CA ALA A 444 13.52 14.81 -14.72
C ALA A 444 12.13 15.26 -14.23
N SER A 445 11.06 14.70 -14.79
CA SER A 445 9.68 14.99 -14.40
C SER A 445 9.37 14.63 -12.94
N ASP A 446 9.88 13.49 -12.46
CA ASP A 446 9.71 13.04 -11.08
C ASP A 446 10.54 13.90 -10.11
N ILE A 447 11.78 14.25 -10.48
CA ILE A 447 12.63 15.18 -9.70
C ILE A 447 11.93 16.50 -9.49
N ILE A 448 11.40 17.11 -10.56
CA ILE A 448 10.75 18.42 -10.48
C ILE A 448 9.47 18.36 -9.65
N SER A 449 8.68 17.30 -9.81
CA SER A 449 7.48 17.09 -9.00
C SER A 449 7.80 17.02 -7.50
N ILE A 450 9.00 16.57 -7.13
CA ILE A 450 9.45 16.51 -5.73
C ILE A 450 10.10 17.82 -5.28
N VAL A 451 11.01 18.37 -6.08
CA VAL A 451 11.93 19.44 -5.70
C VAL A 451 11.32 20.84 -5.84
N SER A 452 10.50 21.07 -6.88
CA SER A 452 9.84 22.36 -7.10
C SER A 452 8.38 22.15 -7.53
N PRO A 453 7.48 21.85 -6.57
CA PRO A 453 6.07 21.60 -6.86
C PRO A 453 5.33 22.86 -7.34
N GLU A 454 5.78 24.04 -6.92
CA GLU A 454 5.07 25.32 -7.15
C GLU A 454 5.53 26.10 -8.39
N GLN A 455 6.76 25.87 -8.90
CA GLN A 455 7.29 26.61 -10.05
C GLN A 455 7.23 25.77 -11.32
N SER A 456 6.62 26.31 -12.39
CA SER A 456 6.56 25.73 -13.73
C SER A 456 7.70 26.25 -14.60
N ASP A 457 8.96 26.09 -14.15
CA ASP A 457 10.10 26.64 -14.88
C ASP A 457 10.64 25.64 -15.90
N GLY A 458 10.47 25.94 -17.20
CA GLY A 458 11.14 25.21 -18.28
C GLY A 458 12.67 25.25 -18.18
N GLN A 459 13.22 26.24 -17.47
CA GLN A 459 14.66 26.32 -17.17
C GLN A 459 15.10 25.22 -16.18
N LEU A 460 14.29 24.89 -15.17
CA LEU A 460 14.55 23.79 -14.22
C LEU A 460 14.54 22.43 -14.93
N MET A 461 13.65 22.23 -15.91
CA MET A 461 13.65 21.03 -16.77
C MET A 461 14.96 20.90 -17.53
N LYS A 462 15.41 21.94 -18.23
CA LYS A 462 16.68 21.92 -18.98
C LYS A 462 17.87 21.68 -18.06
N ALA A 463 17.88 22.29 -16.87
CA ALA A 463 18.91 22.07 -15.87
C ALA A 463 18.94 20.63 -15.38
N PHE A 464 17.79 20.02 -15.05
CA PHE A 464 17.75 18.63 -14.59
C PHE A 464 17.97 17.60 -15.70
N HIS A 465 17.55 17.87 -16.94
CA HIS A 465 17.95 17.06 -18.09
C HIS A 465 19.47 17.09 -18.27
N PHE A 466 20.09 18.27 -18.20
CA PHE A 466 21.55 18.39 -18.26
C PHE A 466 22.26 17.68 -17.10
N VAL A 467 21.69 17.71 -15.89
CA VAL A 467 22.22 16.97 -14.73
C VAL A 467 22.09 15.46 -14.91
N LEU A 468 21.02 14.97 -15.55
CA LEU A 468 20.83 13.54 -15.82
C LEU A 468 21.66 13.03 -17.00
N ASP A 469 21.85 13.86 -18.04
CA ASP A 469 22.59 13.52 -19.26
C ASP A 469 24.11 13.78 -19.11
N GLY A 470 24.53 14.60 -18.15
CA GLY A 470 25.93 14.86 -17.83
C GLY A 470 26.53 13.89 -16.80
N ASP A 471 27.86 13.89 -16.65
CA ASP A 471 28.62 13.09 -15.67
C ASP A 471 28.34 13.43 -14.18
N MET A 472 27.31 14.23 -13.87
CA MET A 472 26.98 14.66 -12.51
C MET A 472 25.79 13.91 -11.92
N HIS A 473 26.06 12.84 -11.19
CA HIS A 473 25.03 12.14 -10.42
C HIS A 473 24.81 12.78 -9.04
N LEU A 474 23.72 13.53 -8.88
CA LEU A 474 23.28 14.01 -7.57
C LEU A 474 22.64 12.88 -6.76
N THR A 475 22.97 12.79 -5.47
CA THR A 475 22.33 11.82 -4.57
C THR A 475 20.91 12.25 -4.22
N PRO A 476 20.02 11.32 -3.82
CA PRO A 476 18.66 11.66 -3.39
C PRO A 476 18.64 12.64 -2.20
N GLU A 477 19.64 12.58 -1.33
CA GLU A 477 19.79 13.49 -0.19
C GLU A 477 20.12 14.91 -0.66
N GLN A 478 21.01 15.06 -1.63
CA GLN A 478 21.33 16.36 -2.24
C GLN A 478 20.11 16.95 -2.97
N LEU A 479 19.33 16.13 -3.68
CA LEU A 479 18.09 16.55 -4.32
C LEU A 479 17.01 16.98 -3.30
N LEU A 480 16.93 16.31 -2.16
CA LEU A 480 16.02 16.73 -1.08
C LEU A 480 16.51 17.99 -0.36
N GLN A 481 17.83 18.19 -0.24
CA GLN A 481 18.39 19.46 0.24
C GLN A 481 18.08 20.62 -0.72
N LEU A 482 18.16 20.38 -2.04
CA LEU A 482 17.75 21.35 -3.06
C LEU A 482 16.32 21.84 -2.84
N LYS A 483 15.39 20.92 -2.57
CA LYS A 483 13.99 21.27 -2.26
C LYS A 483 13.88 22.28 -1.12
N VAL A 484 14.64 22.07 -0.04
CA VAL A 484 14.62 22.96 1.13
C VAL A 484 15.22 24.33 0.79
N LEU A 485 16.31 24.35 0.02
CA LEU A 485 17.02 25.58 -0.33
C LEU A 485 16.25 26.44 -1.34
N LEU A 486 15.54 25.83 -2.30
CA LEU A 486 14.70 26.53 -3.27
C LEU A 486 13.51 27.27 -2.65
N HIS A 487 13.07 26.85 -1.45
CA HIS A 487 12.02 27.55 -0.71
C HIS A 487 12.50 28.90 -0.13
N GLY A 488 13.81 29.22 -0.20
CA GLY A 488 14.38 30.44 0.36
C GLY A 488 15.42 31.17 -0.51
N MET A 489 15.89 30.58 -1.62
CA MET A 489 16.92 31.16 -2.50
C MET A 489 16.63 30.88 -3.98
N PRO A 490 17.03 31.79 -4.91
CA PRO A 490 16.90 31.56 -6.34
C PRO A 490 17.83 30.43 -6.81
N LEU A 491 17.38 29.68 -7.83
CA LEU A 491 18.03 28.45 -8.35
C LEU A 491 19.54 28.61 -8.58
N GLU A 492 19.98 29.74 -9.12
CA GLU A 492 21.39 30.01 -9.40
C GLU A 492 22.28 30.05 -8.16
N GLN A 493 21.80 30.63 -7.06
CA GLN A 493 22.53 30.70 -5.79
C GLN A 493 22.58 29.32 -5.13
N VAL A 494 21.50 28.55 -5.26
CA VAL A 494 21.40 27.19 -4.74
C VAL A 494 22.36 26.24 -5.47
N LEU A 495 22.42 26.30 -6.81
CA LEU A 495 23.35 25.49 -7.61
C LEU A 495 24.81 25.84 -7.33
N LYS A 496 25.12 27.13 -7.09
CA LYS A 496 26.44 27.58 -6.64
C LYS A 496 26.79 27.08 -5.21
N ALA A 497 25.81 27.04 -4.32
CA ALA A 497 26.01 26.60 -2.92
C ALA A 497 26.28 25.09 -2.79
N ILE A 498 25.82 24.28 -3.74
CA ILE A 498 26.02 22.81 -3.74
C ILE A 498 27.36 22.40 -4.39
N ASP A 499 28.21 23.37 -4.77
CA ASP A 499 29.52 23.16 -5.43
C ASP A 499 29.38 22.29 -6.70
N VAL A 500 28.33 22.53 -7.48
CA VAL A 500 28.09 21.90 -8.78
C VAL A 500 29.07 22.50 -9.81
N LYS A 501 30.34 22.10 -9.75
CA LYS A 501 31.39 22.56 -10.67
C LYS A 501 31.10 22.09 -12.10
N GLY A 502 30.71 23.01 -12.98
CA GLY A 502 30.65 22.75 -14.42
C GLY A 502 29.37 23.19 -15.14
N VAL A 503 28.34 23.68 -14.44
CA VAL A 503 27.17 24.25 -15.11
C VAL A 503 27.50 25.68 -15.56
N ASN A 504 28.13 25.81 -16.73
CA ASN A 504 28.11 27.07 -17.45
C ASN A 504 26.67 27.33 -17.88
N TYR A 505 25.99 28.23 -17.17
CA TYR A 505 24.85 28.97 -17.71
C TYR A 505 25.37 29.71 -18.95
N MET A 506 25.32 29.10 -20.12
CA MET A 506 25.15 29.91 -21.33
C MET A 506 23.73 30.43 -21.25
N GLU A 507 23.59 31.76 -21.17
CA GLU A 507 22.33 32.44 -21.46
C GLU A 507 21.85 31.89 -22.80
N VAL A 508 20.85 31.00 -22.76
CA VAL A 508 20.18 30.58 -23.98
C VAL A 508 19.31 31.77 -24.35
N ASP A 509 19.81 32.57 -25.29
CA ASP A 509 19.08 33.67 -25.92
C ASP A 509 17.64 33.24 -26.20
N GLY A 510 16.70 34.06 -25.76
CA GLY A 510 15.26 33.80 -25.70
C GLY A 510 14.54 33.68 -27.04
N GLU A 511 15.21 33.25 -28.11
CA GLU A 511 14.63 33.19 -29.46
C GLU A 511 14.43 31.78 -30.02
N ASN A 512 14.86 30.72 -29.31
CA ASN A 512 14.59 29.32 -29.67
C ASN A 512 13.85 28.56 -28.55
N ALA A 513 12.93 29.22 -27.86
CA ALA A 513 11.88 28.52 -27.12
C ALA A 513 10.80 28.09 -28.13
N GLY A 514 11.02 26.96 -28.80
CA GLY A 514 9.91 26.29 -29.49
C GLY A 514 8.82 26.01 -28.47
N ASP A 515 7.62 26.53 -28.74
CA ASP A 515 6.42 26.53 -27.89
C ASP A 515 5.85 25.11 -27.57
N ASP A 516 6.60 24.03 -27.81
CA ASP A 516 6.06 22.67 -27.97
C ASP A 516 6.61 21.59 -27.03
N ASP A 517 7.54 21.88 -26.12
CA ASP A 517 7.90 20.93 -25.05
C ASP A 517 6.94 21.09 -23.85
N CYS A 518 5.69 20.65 -24.05
CA CYS A 518 4.68 20.59 -22.99
C CYS A 518 5.19 19.74 -21.81
N LEU A 519 5.54 20.40 -20.70
CA LEU A 519 5.92 19.74 -19.46
C LEU A 519 4.75 18.93 -18.87
N LEU A 520 4.75 17.63 -19.11
CA LEU A 520 3.79 16.69 -18.55
C LEU A 520 4.21 16.25 -17.14
N ARG A 521 3.59 16.85 -16.13
CA ARG A 521 3.69 16.41 -14.72
C ARG A 521 2.51 15.52 -14.39
N TYR A 522 2.77 14.43 -13.68
CA TYR A 522 1.70 13.64 -13.11
C TYR A 522 0.85 14.48 -12.14
N PRO A 523 -0.46 14.17 -12.00
CA PRO A 523 -1.36 14.93 -11.16
C PRO A 523 -1.02 14.81 -9.67
N LEU A 524 -1.35 15.88 -8.93
CA LEU A 524 -1.34 15.90 -7.47
C LEU A 524 -2.52 15.09 -6.94
N VAL A 525 -2.26 14.22 -5.97
CA VAL A 525 -3.28 13.43 -5.27
C VAL A 525 -3.97 14.34 -4.25
N ASN A 526 -5.04 15.01 -4.65
CA ASN A 526 -5.87 15.90 -3.83
C ASN A 526 -7.38 15.72 -4.15
N ASP A 527 -8.25 16.49 -3.50
CA ASP A 527 -9.71 16.43 -3.74
C ASP A 527 -10.11 16.67 -5.22
N GLY A 528 -9.24 17.29 -6.03
CA GLY A 528 -9.42 17.51 -7.47
C GLY A 528 -8.78 16.44 -8.39
N LEU A 529 -8.26 15.34 -7.83
CA LEU A 529 -7.45 14.35 -8.54
C LEU A 529 -8.14 13.77 -9.78
N LEU A 530 -9.44 13.48 -9.75
CA LEU A 530 -10.13 12.91 -10.91
C LEU A 530 -10.03 13.84 -12.12
N THR A 531 -10.27 15.14 -11.90
CA THR A 531 -10.19 16.13 -12.98
C THR A 531 -8.75 16.30 -13.46
N ALA A 532 -7.79 16.35 -12.54
CA ALA A 532 -6.37 16.51 -12.85
C ALA A 532 -5.78 15.31 -13.59
N LEU A 533 -6.17 14.07 -13.22
CA LEU A 533 -5.70 12.85 -13.87
C LEU A 533 -6.20 12.76 -15.30
N ASP A 534 -7.46 13.09 -15.54
CA ASP A 534 -7.98 13.09 -16.90
C ASP A 534 -7.41 14.26 -17.72
N ASP A 535 -7.12 15.42 -17.11
CA ASP A 535 -6.45 16.57 -17.76
C ASP A 535 -5.06 16.15 -18.23
N TRP A 536 -4.36 15.44 -17.35
CA TRP A 536 -3.07 14.85 -17.64
C TRP A 536 -3.14 13.81 -18.78
N LYS A 537 -4.06 12.84 -18.73
CA LYS A 537 -4.21 11.81 -19.79
C LYS A 537 -4.39 12.43 -21.17
N CYS A 538 -5.27 13.44 -21.29
CA CYS A 538 -5.49 14.09 -22.58
C CYS A 538 -4.31 14.96 -23.01
N ALA A 539 -3.57 15.56 -22.09
CA ALA A 539 -2.32 16.23 -22.41
C ALA A 539 -1.25 15.23 -22.92
N VAL A 540 -1.18 14.02 -22.35
CA VAL A 540 -0.27 12.96 -22.85
C VAL A 540 -0.63 12.57 -24.28
N TRP A 541 -1.91 12.24 -24.54
CA TRP A 541 -2.34 11.86 -25.88
C TRP A 541 -2.19 13.00 -26.90
N LYS A 542 -2.38 14.25 -26.49
CA LYS A 542 -2.06 15.41 -27.34
C LYS A 542 -0.57 15.44 -27.69
N MET A 543 0.32 15.35 -26.71
CA MET A 543 1.78 15.38 -26.92
C MET A 543 2.27 14.23 -27.81
N VAL A 544 1.74 13.02 -27.63
CA VAL A 544 2.11 11.87 -28.47
C VAL A 544 1.69 12.07 -29.92
N CYS A 545 0.54 12.70 -30.16
CA CYS A 545 -0.04 12.84 -31.49
C CYS A 545 0.30 14.16 -32.20
N THR A 546 1.05 15.08 -31.58
CA THR A 546 1.47 16.35 -32.24
C THR A 546 2.34 16.14 -33.49
N GLY A 547 2.94 14.95 -33.66
CA GLY A 547 3.68 14.56 -34.87
C GLY A 547 2.94 13.62 -35.85
N GLY A 548 1.68 13.25 -35.57
CA GLY A 548 0.91 12.23 -36.32
C GLY A 548 -0.54 12.65 -36.65
N ASP A 549 -1.43 11.68 -36.86
CA ASP A 549 -2.88 11.91 -37.12
C ASP A 549 -3.59 12.39 -35.83
N PRO A 550 -4.04 13.66 -35.75
CA PRO A 550 -4.67 14.22 -34.56
C PRO A 550 -6.00 13.54 -34.21
N LEU A 551 -6.67 12.93 -35.19
CA LEU A 551 -7.90 12.15 -35.00
C LEU A 551 -7.62 10.93 -34.10
N LEU A 552 -6.45 10.31 -34.26
CA LEU A 552 -6.08 9.14 -33.47
C LEU A 552 -5.91 9.52 -31.99
N GLY A 553 -5.18 10.59 -31.69
CA GLY A 553 -5.01 11.10 -30.32
C GLY A 553 -6.32 11.49 -29.65
N ALA A 554 -7.23 12.07 -30.43
CA ALA A 554 -8.57 12.39 -29.98
C ALA A 554 -9.40 11.14 -29.61
N VAL A 555 -9.33 10.07 -30.41
CA VAL A 555 -9.98 8.78 -30.11
C VAL A 555 -9.40 8.14 -28.84
N TRP A 556 -8.07 8.19 -28.64
CA TRP A 556 -7.44 7.64 -27.44
C TRP A 556 -7.75 8.41 -26.16
N CYS A 557 -7.80 9.75 -26.21
CA CYS A 557 -8.27 10.56 -25.08
C CYS A 557 -9.75 10.25 -24.76
N LEU A 558 -10.59 9.98 -25.77
CA LEU A 558 -11.98 9.55 -25.56
C LEU A 558 -12.11 8.15 -24.93
N LEU A 559 -11.24 7.21 -25.28
CA LEU A 559 -11.25 5.85 -24.68
C LEU A 559 -10.59 5.78 -23.30
N SER A 560 -9.72 6.73 -22.94
CA SER A 560 -8.97 6.71 -21.67
C SER A 560 -9.53 7.66 -20.60
N ALA A 561 -10.41 8.60 -20.97
CA ALA A 561 -11.05 9.56 -20.07
C ALA A 561 -12.39 9.05 -19.53
N THR A 562 -12.81 9.60 -18.38
CA THR A 562 -14.10 9.27 -17.75
C THR A 562 -15.30 9.84 -18.54
N PRO A 563 -16.47 9.18 -18.56
CA PRO A 563 -17.68 9.67 -19.23
C PRO A 563 -18.12 11.07 -18.79
N HIS A 564 -18.04 11.35 -17.47
CA HIS A 564 -18.33 12.68 -16.90
C HIS A 564 -17.55 13.82 -17.58
N ARG A 565 -16.29 13.54 -17.94
CA ARG A 565 -15.42 14.54 -18.57
C ARG A 565 -15.68 14.72 -20.07
N ILE A 566 -16.03 13.66 -20.79
CA ILE A 566 -16.44 13.72 -22.20
C ILE A 566 -17.59 14.73 -22.37
N ILE A 567 -18.47 14.79 -21.37
CA ILE A 567 -19.62 15.70 -21.30
C ILE A 567 -19.20 17.16 -21.01
N SER A 568 -18.11 17.38 -20.26
CA SER A 568 -17.66 18.71 -19.82
C SER A 568 -17.14 19.64 -20.95
N GLY A 569 -17.01 19.15 -22.18
CA GLY A 569 -16.62 19.98 -23.34
C GLY A 569 -15.14 20.36 -23.42
N LYS A 570 -14.31 20.07 -22.42
CA LYS A 570 -12.86 20.33 -22.45
C LYS A 570 -12.14 19.62 -23.59
N LEU A 571 -12.60 18.43 -24.01
CA LEU A 571 -12.07 17.70 -25.16
C LEU A 571 -12.08 18.55 -26.45
N ARG A 572 -13.09 19.44 -26.57
CA ARG A 572 -13.26 20.38 -27.69
C ARG A 572 -12.14 21.42 -27.76
N SER A 573 -11.58 21.81 -26.61
CA SER A 573 -10.46 22.75 -26.54
C SER A 573 -9.11 22.10 -26.84
N THR A 574 -8.99 20.78 -26.60
CA THR A 574 -7.72 20.05 -26.76
C THR A 574 -7.47 19.62 -28.20
N PHE A 575 -8.53 19.24 -28.93
CA PHE A 575 -8.47 18.78 -30.33
C PHE A 575 -9.45 19.56 -31.23
N PRO A 576 -9.08 20.78 -31.70
CA PRO A 576 -9.98 21.65 -32.45
C PRO A 576 -10.23 21.21 -33.91
N SER A 577 -9.31 20.45 -34.53
CA SER A 577 -9.34 20.07 -35.96
C SER A 577 -10.36 18.98 -36.31
N ASP A 578 -10.67 18.08 -35.38
CA ASP A 578 -11.38 16.81 -35.67
C ASP A 578 -12.78 16.73 -35.02
N TYR A 579 -13.36 17.90 -34.75
CA TYR A 579 -14.54 18.08 -33.91
C TYR A 579 -15.81 17.37 -34.43
N VAL A 580 -16.03 17.31 -35.75
CA VAL A 580 -17.28 16.78 -36.33
C VAL A 580 -17.46 15.28 -36.05
N LEU A 581 -16.35 14.52 -36.09
CA LEU A 581 -16.37 13.08 -35.81
C LEU A 581 -16.46 12.82 -34.30
N LEU A 582 -15.75 13.64 -33.51
CA LEU A 582 -15.82 13.63 -32.05
C LEU A 582 -17.21 13.97 -31.51
N SER A 583 -17.91 14.95 -32.08
CA SER A 583 -19.26 15.33 -31.63
C SER A 583 -20.25 14.18 -31.78
N GLY A 584 -20.16 13.42 -32.89
CA GLY A 584 -21.00 12.24 -33.08
C GLY A 584 -20.75 11.16 -32.03
N LEU A 585 -19.49 10.91 -31.66
CA LEU A 585 -19.14 9.95 -30.60
C LEU A 585 -19.57 10.42 -29.21
N ILE A 586 -19.40 11.72 -28.91
CA ILE A 586 -19.85 12.32 -27.65
C ILE A 586 -21.36 12.21 -27.50
N ASP A 587 -22.13 12.48 -28.55
CA ASP A 587 -23.59 12.38 -28.54
C ASP A 587 -24.08 10.93 -28.36
N ILE A 588 -23.36 9.96 -28.93
CA ILE A 588 -23.61 8.51 -28.72
C ILE A 588 -23.33 8.12 -27.26
N ILE A 589 -22.28 8.66 -26.64
CA ILE A 589 -21.94 8.39 -25.23
C ILE A 589 -23.00 8.98 -24.30
N GLN A 590 -23.43 10.22 -24.58
CA GLN A 590 -24.47 10.90 -23.81
C GLN A 590 -25.84 10.21 -23.92
N SER A 591 -26.21 9.75 -25.12
CA SER A 591 -27.51 9.09 -25.35
C SER A 591 -27.61 7.71 -24.72
N ASN A 592 -26.50 6.98 -24.62
CA ASN A 592 -26.49 5.61 -24.09
C ASN A 592 -26.42 5.51 -22.56
N ARG A 593 -26.33 6.62 -21.81
CA ARG A 593 -26.22 6.63 -20.34
C ARG A 593 -25.20 5.60 -19.84
N PHE A 594 -23.95 5.71 -20.31
CA PHE A 594 -22.87 4.97 -19.68
C PHE A 594 -22.85 5.34 -18.19
N ASP A 595 -23.23 4.39 -17.34
CA ASP A 595 -23.01 4.49 -15.91
C ASP A 595 -21.50 4.69 -15.68
N ASP A 596 -21.09 5.35 -14.59
CA ASP A 596 -19.69 5.66 -14.23
C ASP A 596 -18.80 4.39 -14.01
N GLU A 597 -19.25 3.22 -14.48
CA GLU A 597 -18.50 1.99 -14.53
C GLU A 597 -17.39 2.09 -15.57
N PHE A 598 -16.16 1.78 -15.13
CA PHE A 598 -14.99 1.75 -15.99
C PHE A 598 -15.25 0.94 -17.26
N LEU A 599 -14.74 1.44 -18.39
CA LEU A 599 -14.52 0.59 -19.57
C LEU A 599 -13.72 -0.67 -19.14
N PRO A 600 -13.98 -1.84 -19.75
CA PRO A 600 -13.23 -3.05 -19.43
C PRO A 600 -11.73 -2.78 -19.59
N PHE A 601 -10.96 -3.08 -18.54
CA PHE A 601 -9.51 -2.87 -18.53
C PHE A 601 -8.86 -3.56 -19.71
N ASP A 602 -8.05 -2.81 -20.44
CA ASP A 602 -7.23 -3.35 -21.50
C ASP A 602 -5.88 -2.63 -21.51
N GLU A 603 -4.84 -3.42 -21.24
CA GLU A 603 -3.44 -3.00 -21.08
C GLU A 603 -2.93 -2.18 -22.27
N ARG A 604 -3.53 -2.34 -23.46
CA ARG A 604 -3.13 -1.63 -24.68
C ARG A 604 -3.57 -0.17 -24.68
N PHE A 605 -4.66 0.18 -23.98
CA PHE A 605 -5.22 1.53 -23.93
C PHE A 605 -4.65 2.33 -22.75
N GLU A 606 -4.43 1.66 -21.62
CA GLU A 606 -3.99 2.35 -20.41
C GLU A 606 -2.47 2.25 -20.16
N GLY A 607 -1.77 1.34 -20.83
CA GLY A 607 -0.42 0.93 -20.47
C GLY A 607 0.76 1.67 -21.12
N PRO A 608 0.95 1.68 -22.46
CA PRO A 608 2.30 1.88 -22.98
C PRO A 608 2.78 3.35 -23.01
N LEU A 609 1.88 4.30 -23.29
CA LEU A 609 2.24 5.66 -23.71
C LEU A 609 1.98 6.76 -22.67
N ALA A 610 1.04 6.55 -21.75
CA ALA A 610 0.84 7.45 -20.61
C ALA A 610 2.07 7.49 -19.68
N LEU A 611 2.89 6.45 -19.69
CA LEU A 611 3.90 6.16 -18.65
C LEU A 611 5.35 6.33 -19.11
N ARG A 612 5.59 6.44 -20.42
CA ARG A 612 6.93 6.51 -21.02
C ARG A 612 7.06 7.82 -21.79
N LEU A 613 7.22 8.92 -21.04
CA LEU A 613 7.48 10.28 -21.55
C LEU A 613 8.77 10.41 -22.39
N ALA A 614 9.58 9.34 -22.51
CA ALA A 614 10.93 9.41 -23.07
C ALA A 614 11.00 9.18 -24.59
N ASP A 615 10.07 8.42 -25.20
CA ASP A 615 10.20 8.02 -26.60
C ASP A 615 8.96 8.45 -27.42
N ARG A 616 9.16 9.35 -28.39
CA ARG A 616 8.17 9.58 -29.47
C ARG A 616 8.13 8.31 -30.33
N ILE A 617 6.96 7.71 -30.49
CA ILE A 617 6.81 6.53 -31.36
C ILE A 617 6.94 6.98 -32.82
N ALA A 618 7.89 6.41 -33.55
CA ALA A 618 8.12 6.70 -34.96
C ALA A 618 7.23 5.86 -35.92
N ASP A 619 6.76 4.68 -35.49
CA ASP A 619 5.88 3.76 -36.23
C ASP A 619 4.97 3.04 -35.21
N TYR A 620 3.62 3.03 -35.19
CA TYR A 620 2.56 3.24 -36.17
C TYR A 620 1.94 1.89 -36.64
N SER A 621 2.76 0.88 -36.98
CA SER A 621 2.31 -0.24 -37.86
C SER A 621 1.62 -1.42 -37.14
N LEU A 622 1.85 -1.59 -35.83
CA LEU A 622 1.13 -2.58 -35.02
C LEU A 622 -0.24 -2.03 -34.56
N GLU A 623 -0.37 -0.69 -34.54
CA GLU A 623 -1.50 0.03 -33.96
C GLU A 623 -2.76 0.06 -34.83
N ASP A 624 -2.68 -0.04 -36.16
CA ASP A 624 -3.88 -0.19 -37.01
C ASP A 624 -4.74 -1.41 -36.59
N LYS A 625 -4.08 -2.51 -36.19
CA LYS A 625 -4.76 -3.70 -35.67
C LYS A 625 -5.34 -3.48 -34.27
N ILE A 626 -4.71 -2.63 -33.47
CA ILE A 626 -5.20 -2.29 -32.13
C ILE A 626 -6.39 -1.34 -32.23
N ILE A 627 -6.33 -0.33 -33.12
CA ILE A 627 -7.41 0.60 -33.45
C ILE A 627 -8.62 -0.18 -33.98
N LEU A 628 -8.41 -1.08 -34.95
CA LEU A 628 -9.48 -1.93 -35.45
C LEU A 628 -10.08 -2.80 -34.34
N ARG A 629 -9.26 -3.38 -33.45
CA ARG A 629 -9.74 -4.18 -32.32
C ARG A 629 -10.46 -3.35 -31.25
N ALA A 630 -9.99 -2.13 -31.00
CA ALA A 630 -10.61 -1.17 -30.09
C ALA A 630 -12.01 -0.80 -30.57
N PHE A 631 -12.09 -0.37 -31.83
CA PHE A 631 -13.35 -0.12 -32.51
C PHE A 631 -14.21 -1.37 -32.54
N SER A 632 -13.64 -2.57 -32.75
CA SER A 632 -14.39 -3.82 -32.72
C SER A 632 -15.00 -4.11 -31.34
N VAL A 633 -14.26 -3.89 -30.25
CA VAL A 633 -14.74 -4.10 -28.87
C VAL A 633 -15.77 -3.06 -28.48
N TRP A 634 -15.54 -1.80 -28.87
CA TRP A 634 -16.49 -0.71 -28.67
C TRP A 634 -17.79 -0.96 -29.44
N ILE A 635 -17.71 -1.30 -30.74
CA ILE A 635 -18.87 -1.71 -31.56
C ILE A 635 -19.55 -2.92 -30.94
N TRP A 636 -18.81 -3.93 -30.49
CA TRP A 636 -19.39 -5.12 -29.86
C TRP A 636 -20.14 -4.79 -28.57
N ALA A 637 -19.60 -3.90 -27.73
CA ALA A 637 -20.27 -3.42 -26.53
C ALA A 637 -21.54 -2.62 -26.89
N GLN A 638 -21.49 -1.77 -27.92
CA GLN A 638 -22.65 -1.07 -28.45
C GLN A 638 -23.72 -2.04 -28.98
N MET A 639 -23.33 -3.07 -29.74
CA MET A 639 -24.26 -4.08 -30.25
C MET A 639 -24.94 -4.88 -29.13
N LYS A 640 -24.29 -5.05 -27.97
CA LYS A 640 -24.90 -5.68 -26.79
C LYS A 640 -25.88 -4.76 -26.06
N ALA A 641 -25.64 -3.45 -26.06
CA ALA A 641 -26.45 -2.46 -25.36
C ALA A 641 -27.71 -2.05 -26.16
N ILE A 642 -27.69 -2.21 -27.48
CA ILE A 642 -28.87 -1.96 -28.32
C ILE A 642 -29.98 -2.97 -27.93
N LYS A 643 -31.08 -2.46 -27.37
CA LYS A 643 -32.34 -3.20 -27.29
C LYS A 643 -32.80 -3.46 -28.72
N ALA A 644 -32.50 -4.65 -29.22
CA ALA A 644 -32.98 -5.05 -30.53
C ALA A 644 -34.51 -5.07 -30.51
N GLU A 645 -35.13 -4.25 -31.36
CA GLU A 645 -36.58 -4.29 -31.57
C GLU A 645 -36.97 -5.70 -32.02
N GLU A 646 -38.08 -6.23 -31.49
CA GLU A 646 -38.59 -7.54 -31.88
C GLU A 646 -38.80 -7.58 -33.41
N GLY A 647 -38.16 -8.55 -34.07
CA GLY A 647 -38.19 -8.69 -35.52
C GLY A 647 -37.09 -7.95 -36.30
N SER A 648 -36.17 -7.24 -35.63
CA SER A 648 -34.98 -6.69 -36.28
C SER A 648 -33.91 -7.76 -36.57
N ALA A 649 -33.02 -7.52 -37.54
CA ALA A 649 -31.90 -8.43 -37.83
C ALA A 649 -30.99 -8.65 -36.60
N ALA A 650 -30.84 -7.63 -35.75
CA ALA A 650 -30.12 -7.72 -34.48
C ALA A 650 -30.82 -8.64 -33.46
N TYR A 651 -32.16 -8.63 -33.43
CA TYR A 651 -32.96 -9.52 -32.57
C TYR A 651 -32.80 -10.98 -33.00
N PHE A 652 -32.90 -11.25 -34.30
CA PHE A 652 -32.70 -12.59 -34.86
C PHE A 652 -31.27 -13.10 -34.64
N GLY A 653 -30.25 -12.26 -34.83
CA GLY A 653 -28.86 -12.61 -34.53
C GLY A 653 -28.60 -12.91 -33.06
N ALA A 654 -29.14 -12.09 -32.14
CA ALA A 654 -29.02 -12.31 -30.71
C ALA A 654 -29.78 -13.57 -30.23
N ALA A 655 -30.94 -13.85 -30.83
CA ALA A 655 -31.74 -15.02 -30.51
C ALA A 655 -31.14 -16.31 -31.09
N PHE A 656 -30.50 -16.27 -32.25
CA PHE A 656 -29.70 -17.36 -32.81
C PHE A 656 -28.48 -17.69 -31.94
N LEU A 657 -27.70 -16.67 -31.52
CA LEU A 657 -26.56 -16.85 -30.60
C LEU A 657 -26.98 -17.46 -29.26
N LYS A 658 -28.18 -17.11 -28.77
CA LYS A 658 -28.79 -17.70 -27.56
C LYS A 658 -29.48 -19.05 -27.81
N LYS A 659 -29.35 -19.63 -29.00
CA LYS A 659 -30.00 -20.89 -29.43
C LYS A 659 -31.52 -20.92 -29.27
N LYS A 660 -32.16 -19.75 -29.33
CA LYS A 660 -33.62 -19.61 -29.26
C LYS A 660 -34.31 -19.80 -30.61
N ILE A 661 -33.55 -19.67 -31.70
CA ILE A 661 -34.01 -19.75 -33.09
C ILE A 661 -33.02 -20.63 -33.86
N ARG A 662 -33.50 -21.46 -34.78
CA ARG A 662 -32.65 -22.31 -35.63
C ARG A 662 -32.22 -21.56 -36.90
N ILE A 663 -31.20 -22.08 -37.59
CA ILE A 663 -30.62 -21.40 -38.76
C ILE A 663 -31.61 -21.29 -39.93
N ASP A 664 -32.55 -22.24 -40.00
CA ASP A 664 -33.67 -22.33 -40.95
C ASP A 664 -34.85 -21.40 -40.62
N GLU A 665 -34.83 -20.79 -39.43
CA GLU A 665 -35.85 -19.84 -38.95
C GLU A 665 -35.34 -18.38 -39.02
N LEU A 666 -34.15 -18.15 -39.57
CA LEU A 666 -33.62 -16.81 -39.86
C LEU A 666 -34.26 -16.28 -41.17
N PRO A 667 -34.77 -15.03 -41.19
CA PRO A 667 -35.44 -14.45 -42.36
C PRO A 667 -34.52 -14.15 -43.55
#